data_AF-A0A959ILV6-F1
#
_entry.id   AF-A0A959ILV6-F1
#
_cell.length_a   1.000
_cell.length_b   1.000
_cell.length_c   1.000
_cell.angle_alpha   90.00
_cell.angle_beta   90.00
_cell.angle_gamma   90.00
#
_symmetry.space_group_name_H-M   'P 1'
#
loop_
_entity.id
_entity.type
_entity.pdbx_description
1 polymer ?
#
loop_
_entity_poly.entity_id
_entity_poly.type
_entity_poly.pdbx_seq_one_letter_code
_entity_poly.pdbx_strand_id
1 'polypeptide(L)'
;DQVSWGKVIAYCMRNPLLSRSMGLVFETNLTLENNWFEKGGYLYVTLGADSDYREELNNDPTFVKHYAARIPVLEDVSERTLFAPNLFPVLLSNPPVPDGNYDTIFQDVSQFDDGFTKIVHANQPISTDPLREGDGADENPPVYDQGIRLGWDDEHTLVRLNRLMRENPDSPGSGRPIDAPTGIHAYRIDARLEGDTDWISLVRVQSKTDLSVGTENLGSYNGELGVEVHASQLDGYTNTSHFWLPHYFAGWNGKSMVLPDEDAAEINQLPLSNLGKGSSNLQRLYLPDGLGDLGLYYGNHYEFRVRLADLTGGGPELGDEPEYEAPSPIAPCHFRRYVVPEALRIADLPDIADVPYQPAGNALQINRPLLNYPAVVYTNKYDNVIDRLIAASNSALTNGQSGMVTDSTGLPDPDVTAVEIIVEIQTQKMDTVDSVSGRENFIHYYTTYRQFPVDFAETLEVPVTYQDAFTLDFSNPANPGKDILGISLQDVHDQVELPLPSGRNIRLTLRAVGEMDLEYYGHDRAHIGRPIQFLLREESTNEEDLYVDDALSAQIQGIYLQPDPVPEFDGRLKTVLFGKRGKDKPSDMIQRFSDQLNVQHKGLTIFGTPGQRLRFGCSRAIRHTLSPEHSSVTFAGKNELLNHWLVVIRIDLDRDWTWDALADRGFEVRRTLKFQSEANPLETDKVVGDIMLMKTASRIELTNPDRDHTTLIFIDAVEPKPANDGFPDVLELSYELVPHFRDENVPSSDNWTADISLPVTTIPAQVPKVVSAGVALSPYEHDDPYANTTPRRKYLWLEFAEPVANPQDALFCRVLANSPDPILAKVNKPELYIAPEEPTLPIADELIRVISPGQSDDLAGMGAMQLMERSSDSDVHYLLPLPPGMDPDSKELFGFFTYEFRVGHATVWSTAQGRYGRPFRTTGVQHPAPTLFCNVNRDDEKLYVNAPYASAVFKGKNVTADPPRTEIWCLLYAQVHQADGQEFRNILLDERALRLVDRDEIFADPTVPFVKAVRNQDRVKVGITGWTNAQVQFLLRRLGLPLDSPLSVLCVEMMPRLSSYIRDPRPGGVPGGPPTTHVPYGDDVPGVPVYTPDKVQPLSTQLGHYRILRTSPLTAVPAVCCC
;
A
#
# COMPACT_ATOMS: atom_id res chain seq x y z
N ASP A 1 -2.12 51.77 62.19
CA ASP A 1 -3.42 51.08 62.28
C ASP A 1 -4.48 51.97 62.89
N GLN A 2 -5.23 52.69 62.05
CA GLN A 2 -6.43 53.40 62.49
C GLN A 2 -7.63 52.58 62.00
N VAL A 3 -8.26 51.84 62.91
CA VAL A 3 -9.56 51.20 62.65
C VAL A 3 -10.62 52.29 62.72
N SER A 4 -11.45 52.45 61.68
CA SER A 4 -12.54 53.42 61.71
C SER A 4 -13.65 52.94 62.65
N TRP A 5 -14.35 53.87 63.31
CA TRP A 5 -15.51 53.55 64.16
C TRP A 5 -16.56 52.72 63.41
N GLY A 6 -16.76 52.96 62.11
CA GLY A 6 -17.64 52.13 61.27
C GLY A 6 -17.20 50.67 61.19
N LYS A 7 -15.89 50.38 61.08
CA LYS A 7 -15.38 49.00 61.12
C LYS A 7 -15.56 48.34 62.49
N VAL A 8 -15.42 49.11 63.58
CA VAL A 8 -15.66 48.63 64.94
C VAL A 8 -17.14 48.29 65.12
N ILE A 9 -18.05 49.21 64.79
CA ILE A 9 -19.50 48.98 64.91
C ILE A 9 -19.93 47.79 64.04
N ALA A 10 -19.47 47.69 62.79
CA ALA A 10 -19.79 46.55 61.92
C ALA A 10 -19.29 45.22 62.50
N TYR A 11 -18.09 45.19 63.12
CA TYR A 11 -17.59 44.01 63.82
C TYR A 11 -18.48 43.64 65.01
N CYS A 12 -18.93 44.63 65.79
CA CYS A 12 -19.85 44.42 66.91
C CYS A 12 -21.21 43.88 66.43
N MET A 13 -21.79 44.44 65.37
CA MET A 13 -23.09 44.00 64.83
C MET A 13 -23.06 42.55 64.30
N ARG A 14 -21.93 42.09 63.75
CA ARG A 14 -21.74 40.68 63.32
C ARG A 14 -21.61 39.69 64.48
N ASN A 15 -21.51 40.17 65.73
CA ASN A 15 -21.43 39.33 66.93
C ASN A 15 -22.64 39.63 67.83
N PRO A 16 -23.72 38.81 67.78
CA PRO A 16 -24.99 39.13 68.44
C PRO A 16 -24.89 39.39 69.95
N LEU A 17 -24.03 38.66 70.67
CA LEU A 17 -23.83 38.89 72.11
C LEU A 17 -23.08 40.20 72.38
N LEU A 18 -22.11 40.55 71.53
CA LEU A 18 -21.33 41.78 71.66
C LEU A 18 -22.16 43.02 71.30
N SER A 19 -23.00 42.95 70.27
CA SER A 19 -23.89 44.05 69.90
C SER A 19 -24.92 44.36 71.00
N ARG A 20 -25.48 43.33 71.63
CA ARG A 20 -26.37 43.46 72.79
C ARG A 20 -25.64 44.00 74.02
N SER A 21 -24.45 43.50 74.34
CA SER A 21 -23.68 43.96 75.50
C SER A 21 -23.21 45.41 75.37
N MET A 22 -22.93 45.86 74.15
CA MET A 22 -22.57 47.25 73.86
C MET A 22 -23.78 48.20 73.76
N GLY A 23 -25.01 47.68 73.88
CA GLY A 23 -26.23 48.48 73.77
C GLY A 23 -26.49 49.01 72.36
N LEU A 24 -26.02 48.30 71.32
CA LEU A 24 -26.31 48.64 69.92
C LEU A 24 -27.63 48.02 69.44
N VAL A 25 -28.03 46.90 70.04
CA VAL A 25 -29.27 46.17 69.75
C VAL A 25 -30.11 46.10 71.02
N PHE A 26 -31.38 46.49 70.90
CA PHE A 26 -32.38 46.39 71.96
C PHE A 26 -33.52 45.50 71.53
N GLU A 27 -33.98 44.65 72.44
CA GLU A 27 -35.15 43.80 72.25
C GLU A 27 -36.26 44.28 73.17
N THR A 28 -37.48 44.38 72.64
CA THR A 28 -38.64 44.83 73.42
C THR A 28 -39.90 44.15 72.91
N ASN A 29 -40.84 43.92 73.82
CA ASN A 29 -42.16 43.39 73.50
C ASN A 29 -43.20 44.50 73.69
N LEU A 30 -44.04 44.70 72.68
CA LEU A 30 -45.07 45.73 72.66
C LEU A 30 -46.44 45.07 72.53
N THR A 31 -47.34 45.34 73.48
CA THR A 31 -48.73 44.91 73.37
C THR A 31 -49.46 45.87 72.43
N LEU A 32 -50.01 45.35 71.34
CA LEU A 32 -50.72 46.12 70.33
C LEU A 32 -52.24 46.03 70.56
N GLU A 33 -52.98 47.10 70.26
CA GLU A 33 -54.46 47.04 70.22
C GLU A 33 -54.92 46.54 68.84
N ASN A 34 -55.95 45.69 68.80
CA ASN A 34 -56.38 45.00 67.57
C ASN A 34 -56.72 45.92 66.39
N ASN A 35 -57.09 47.18 66.63
CA ASN A 35 -57.50 48.13 65.58
C ASN A 35 -56.36 49.03 65.06
N TRP A 36 -55.14 48.95 65.60
CA TRP A 36 -54.06 49.87 65.23
C TRP A 36 -53.55 49.69 63.80
N PHE A 37 -53.64 48.47 63.25
CA PHE A 37 -53.06 48.12 61.95
C PHE A 37 -54.09 47.60 60.92
N GLU A 38 -55.38 47.92 61.08
CA GLU A 38 -56.46 47.59 60.11
C GLU A 38 -56.20 48.14 58.70
N LYS A 39 -55.35 49.17 58.57
CA LYS A 39 -54.94 49.77 57.28
C LYS A 39 -53.43 49.67 57.03
N GLY A 40 -52.74 48.84 57.83
CA GLY A 40 -51.28 48.88 57.96
C GLY A 40 -50.79 50.12 58.71
N GLY A 41 -49.48 50.21 58.94
CA GLY A 41 -48.91 51.30 59.72
C GLY A 41 -47.38 51.40 59.60
N TYR A 42 -46.80 52.22 60.46
CA TYR A 42 -45.35 52.42 60.55
C TYR A 42 -44.92 52.42 62.01
N LEU A 43 -43.79 51.76 62.29
CA LEU A 43 -43.18 51.72 63.60
C LEU A 43 -41.79 52.33 63.51
N TYR A 44 -41.52 53.36 64.31
CA TYR A 44 -40.18 53.92 64.49
C TYR A 44 -39.89 54.14 65.96
N VAL A 45 -38.62 54.12 66.32
CA VAL A 45 -38.16 54.38 67.69
C VAL A 45 -37.45 55.74 67.71
N THR A 46 -37.70 56.51 68.77
CA THR A 46 -37.02 57.78 69.02
C THR A 46 -36.57 57.85 70.48
N LEU A 47 -35.68 58.80 70.79
CA LEU A 47 -35.22 59.02 72.16
C LEU A 47 -36.42 59.30 73.07
N GLY A 48 -36.36 58.88 74.34
CA GLY A 48 -37.38 59.21 75.35
C GLY A 48 -37.34 60.69 75.75
N ALA A 49 -38.39 61.21 76.39
CA ALA A 49 -38.39 62.59 76.90
C ALA A 49 -37.24 62.86 77.89
N ASP A 50 -36.84 61.83 78.63
CA ASP A 50 -35.81 61.88 79.68
C ASP A 50 -34.40 61.46 79.19
N SER A 51 -34.17 61.41 77.88
CA SER A 51 -32.87 60.99 77.32
C SER A 51 -31.82 62.10 77.37
N ASP A 52 -30.57 61.75 77.70
CA ASP A 52 -29.43 62.67 77.80
C ASP A 52 -29.18 63.48 76.51
N TYR A 53 -29.58 62.96 75.34
CA TYR A 53 -29.43 63.62 74.03
C TYR A 53 -30.73 64.21 73.48
N ARG A 54 -31.77 64.32 74.30
CA ARG A 54 -33.08 64.84 73.87
C ARG A 54 -33.00 66.32 73.51
N GLU A 55 -32.20 67.11 74.22
CA GLU A 55 -32.08 68.55 74.00
C GLU A 55 -31.44 68.84 72.63
N GLU A 56 -30.40 68.10 72.27
CA GLU A 56 -29.74 68.17 70.97
C GLU A 56 -30.68 67.77 69.84
N LEU A 57 -31.48 66.71 70.01
CA LEU A 57 -32.48 66.32 69.02
C LEU A 57 -33.60 67.37 68.85
N ASN A 58 -34.00 68.05 69.91
CA ASN A 58 -34.99 69.13 69.84
C ASN A 58 -34.43 70.38 69.15
N ASN A 59 -33.13 70.66 69.34
CA ASN A 59 -32.43 71.81 68.75
C ASN A 59 -32.10 71.61 67.27
N ASP A 60 -31.71 70.40 66.89
CA ASP A 60 -31.43 70.01 65.51
C ASP A 60 -32.18 68.70 65.18
N PRO A 61 -33.31 68.78 64.45
CA PRO A 61 -34.05 67.60 64.01
C PRO A 61 -33.26 66.65 63.11
N THR A 62 -32.08 67.06 62.60
CA THR A 62 -31.18 66.22 61.79
C THR A 62 -30.09 65.53 62.62
N PHE A 63 -30.03 65.80 63.93
CA PHE A 63 -29.07 65.19 64.87
C PHE A 63 -29.20 63.66 64.94
N VAL A 64 -30.43 63.14 64.92
CA VAL A 64 -30.73 61.70 64.78
C VAL A 64 -31.57 61.51 63.52
N LYS A 65 -31.14 60.60 62.65
CA LYS A 65 -31.96 60.15 61.52
C LYS A 65 -32.91 59.05 62.00
N HIS A 66 -34.21 59.31 61.92
CA HIS A 66 -35.25 58.34 62.25
C HIS A 66 -35.66 57.57 61.01
N TYR A 67 -35.78 56.26 61.14
CA TYR A 67 -36.37 55.41 60.11
C TYR A 67 -37.49 54.58 60.71
N ALA A 68 -38.53 54.35 59.92
CA ALA A 68 -39.68 53.54 60.27
C ALA A 68 -39.69 52.23 59.49
N ALA A 69 -39.99 51.14 60.19
CA ALA A 69 -40.41 49.89 59.60
C ALA A 69 -41.90 49.99 59.22
N ARG A 70 -42.25 49.54 58.02
CA ARG A 70 -43.65 49.45 57.60
C ARG A 70 -44.26 48.18 58.20
N ILE A 71 -45.45 48.31 58.77
CA ILE A 71 -46.27 47.20 59.23
C ILE A 71 -47.36 46.95 58.17
N PRO A 72 -47.47 45.73 57.62
CA PRO A 72 -48.53 45.39 56.67
C PRO A 72 -49.91 45.44 57.32
N VAL A 73 -50.96 45.27 56.51
CA VAL A 73 -52.32 45.17 57.03
C VAL A 73 -52.44 43.88 57.87
N LEU A 74 -52.89 44.02 59.12
CA LEU A 74 -53.10 42.92 60.06
C LEU A 74 -54.60 42.84 60.38
N GLU A 75 -55.39 42.28 59.47
CA GLU A 75 -56.84 42.08 59.62
C GLU A 75 -57.11 40.59 59.93
N ASP A 76 -57.74 40.30 61.06
CA ASP A 76 -58.11 38.94 61.50
C ASP A 76 -56.95 37.92 61.64
N VAL A 77 -55.71 38.39 61.86
CA VAL A 77 -54.52 37.54 62.03
C VAL A 77 -54.26 37.24 63.51
N SER A 78 -54.16 35.96 63.88
CA SER A 78 -53.80 35.55 65.26
C SER A 78 -52.29 35.52 65.52
N GLU A 79 -51.50 35.19 64.49
CA GLU A 79 -50.03 35.11 64.54
C GLU A 79 -49.50 35.29 63.11
N ARG A 80 -48.46 36.13 62.93
CA ARG A 80 -47.78 36.36 61.65
C ARG A 80 -46.37 36.85 61.88
N THR A 81 -45.41 36.28 61.15
CA THR A 81 -44.04 36.77 61.13
C THR A 81 -43.98 38.11 60.39
N LEU A 82 -43.37 39.11 61.02
CA LEU A 82 -43.18 40.45 60.45
C LEU A 82 -41.70 40.70 60.20
N PHE A 83 -41.38 41.11 58.99
CA PHE A 83 -40.04 41.48 58.57
C PHE A 83 -40.04 42.84 57.87
N ALA A 84 -39.01 43.64 58.13
CA ALA A 84 -38.87 44.96 57.55
C ALA A 84 -37.73 44.94 56.50
N PRO A 85 -38.00 44.61 55.23
CA PRO A 85 -36.95 44.47 54.22
C PRO A 85 -36.32 45.82 53.82
N ASN A 86 -37.05 46.93 53.93
CA ASN A 86 -36.52 48.30 53.79
C ASN A 86 -37.11 49.21 54.89
N LEU A 87 -36.34 50.23 55.27
CA LEU A 87 -36.75 51.24 56.24
C LEU A 87 -37.00 52.59 55.56
N PHE A 88 -37.99 53.34 56.03
CA PHE A 88 -38.40 54.63 55.45
C PHE A 88 -38.03 55.80 56.36
N PRO A 89 -37.48 56.92 55.84
CA PRO A 89 -37.11 58.06 56.66
C PRO A 89 -38.34 58.74 57.26
N VAL A 90 -38.29 59.07 58.56
CA VAL A 90 -39.38 59.75 59.27
C VAL A 90 -39.15 61.26 59.25
N LEU A 91 -40.13 62.00 58.72
CA LEU A 91 -40.09 63.46 58.66
C LEU A 91 -40.74 64.05 59.92
N LEU A 92 -39.93 64.44 60.91
CA LEU A 92 -40.39 64.99 62.20
C LEU A 92 -40.72 66.49 62.18
N SER A 93 -40.28 67.22 61.15
CA SER A 93 -40.68 68.60 60.85
C SER A 93 -41.28 68.63 59.44
N ASN A 94 -41.56 69.79 58.84
CA ASN A 94 -42.09 69.90 57.47
C ASN A 94 -40.97 70.24 56.43
N PRO A 95 -39.88 69.43 56.29
CA PRO A 95 -38.86 69.62 55.27
C PRO A 95 -39.37 69.16 53.89
N PRO A 96 -38.64 69.44 52.80
CA PRO A 96 -38.98 68.89 51.49
C PRO A 96 -39.09 67.36 51.56
N VAL A 97 -40.11 66.83 50.89
CA VAL A 97 -40.28 65.38 50.65
C VAL A 97 -38.96 64.83 50.12
N PRO A 98 -38.44 63.70 50.66
CA PRO A 98 -37.20 63.10 50.18
C PRO A 98 -37.21 62.92 48.66
N ASP A 99 -36.14 63.33 47.99
CA ASP A 99 -36.00 63.23 46.54
C ASP A 99 -35.93 61.75 46.10
N GLY A 100 -36.76 61.34 45.13
CA GLY A 100 -36.73 60.01 44.50
C GLY A 100 -38.09 59.29 44.43
N ASN A 101 -38.19 58.29 43.56
CA ASN A 101 -39.38 57.44 43.43
C ASN A 101 -39.38 56.28 44.45
N TYR A 102 -40.32 56.32 45.41
CA TYR A 102 -40.49 55.30 46.45
C TYR A 102 -41.48 54.17 46.08
N ASP A 103 -42.21 54.27 44.95
CA ASP A 103 -43.26 53.30 44.59
C ASP A 103 -42.70 51.88 44.43
N THR A 104 -41.52 51.76 43.80
CA THR A 104 -40.82 50.46 43.63
C THR A 104 -40.36 49.87 44.96
N ILE A 105 -40.09 50.73 45.97
CA ILE A 105 -39.69 50.30 47.32
C ILE A 105 -40.91 49.80 48.08
N PHE A 106 -42.07 50.42 47.92
CA PHE A 106 -43.32 49.92 48.51
C PHE A 106 -43.74 48.57 47.93
N GLN A 107 -43.51 48.34 46.64
CA GLN A 107 -43.73 47.03 46.02
C GLN A 107 -42.79 45.98 46.62
N ASP A 108 -41.49 46.27 46.70
CA ASP A 108 -40.47 45.41 47.32
C ASP A 108 -40.81 45.08 48.78
N VAL A 109 -41.19 46.09 49.58
CA VAL A 109 -41.56 45.87 50.98
C VAL A 109 -42.81 45.01 51.12
N SER A 110 -43.81 45.17 50.25
CA SER A 110 -45.03 44.36 50.32
C SER A 110 -44.78 42.89 49.93
N GLN A 111 -43.76 42.62 49.12
CA GLN A 111 -43.43 41.26 48.70
C GLN A 111 -42.64 40.51 49.77
N PHE A 112 -41.74 41.20 50.49
CA PHE A 112 -40.77 40.57 51.38
C PHE A 112 -41.01 40.83 52.88
N ASP A 113 -42.21 41.29 53.26
CA ASP A 113 -42.56 41.57 54.67
C ASP A 113 -42.76 40.30 55.52
N ASP A 114 -42.77 39.12 54.90
CA ASP A 114 -42.78 37.81 55.57
C ASP A 114 -41.37 37.27 55.85
N GLY A 115 -40.33 37.91 55.31
CA GLY A 115 -38.94 37.53 55.55
C GLY A 115 -38.45 36.31 54.76
N PHE A 116 -39.14 35.89 53.69
CA PHE A 116 -38.71 34.77 52.84
C PHE A 116 -38.34 35.22 51.42
N THR A 117 -37.33 34.58 50.83
CA THR A 117 -36.98 34.76 49.42
C THR A 117 -38.06 34.20 48.50
N LYS A 118 -38.25 34.77 47.30
CA LYS A 118 -39.33 34.38 46.39
C LYS A 118 -38.90 33.43 45.28
N ILE A 119 -37.65 33.52 44.87
CA ILE A 119 -37.02 32.64 43.89
C ILE A 119 -35.71 32.15 44.47
N VAL A 120 -35.61 30.84 44.70
CA VAL A 120 -34.36 30.15 45.03
C VAL A 120 -33.98 29.28 43.84
N HIS A 121 -32.69 29.24 43.51
CA HIS A 121 -32.15 28.33 42.51
C HIS A 121 -30.96 27.58 43.10
N ALA A 122 -30.93 26.27 42.82
CA ALA A 122 -29.88 25.35 43.23
C ALA A 122 -29.36 24.64 41.99
N ASN A 123 -28.03 24.54 41.86
CA ASN A 123 -27.40 23.87 40.73
C ASN A 123 -26.11 23.16 41.15
N GLN A 124 -25.85 22.01 40.56
CA GLN A 124 -24.58 21.29 40.71
C GLN A 124 -23.69 21.54 39.49
N PRO A 125 -22.39 21.79 39.66
CA PRO A 125 -21.49 21.96 38.52
C PRO A 125 -21.31 20.66 37.73
N ILE A 126 -21.74 20.67 36.46
CA ILE A 126 -21.65 19.52 35.55
C ILE A 126 -20.40 19.53 34.66
N SER A 127 -19.65 20.63 34.63
CA SER A 127 -18.47 20.83 33.78
C SER A 127 -17.36 21.57 34.53
N THR A 128 -16.13 21.44 34.03
CA THR A 128 -14.99 22.27 34.46
C THR A 128 -15.20 23.76 34.18
N ASP A 129 -15.98 24.12 33.16
CA ASP A 129 -16.38 25.50 32.90
C ASP A 129 -17.57 25.86 33.79
N PRO A 130 -17.40 26.73 34.80
CA PRO A 130 -18.46 27.07 35.73
C PRO A 130 -19.61 27.87 35.11
N LEU A 131 -19.48 28.35 33.86
CA LEU A 131 -20.49 29.12 33.14
C LEU A 131 -21.41 28.26 32.26
N ARG A 132 -21.14 26.96 32.14
CA ARG A 132 -21.93 26.06 31.31
C ARG A 132 -22.92 25.26 32.16
N GLU A 133 -24.17 25.28 31.72
CA GLU A 133 -25.32 24.73 32.45
C GLU A 133 -26.09 23.66 31.66
N GLY A 134 -25.55 23.19 30.52
CA GLY A 134 -26.23 22.22 29.64
C GLY A 134 -25.47 20.91 29.44
N ASP A 135 -26.23 19.85 29.15
CA ASP A 135 -25.77 18.48 28.86
C ASP A 135 -25.14 18.36 27.45
N GLY A 136 -24.21 19.25 27.12
CA GLY A 136 -23.45 19.16 25.87
C GLY A 136 -22.59 17.90 25.87
N ALA A 137 -22.85 16.99 24.93
CA ALA A 137 -22.27 15.64 24.85
C ALA A 137 -20.72 15.56 24.70
N ASP A 138 -20.00 16.69 24.60
CA ASP A 138 -18.59 16.76 24.20
C ASP A 138 -17.65 17.41 25.24
N GLU A 139 -18.05 17.53 26.52
CA GLU A 139 -17.36 18.47 27.42
C GLU A 139 -16.67 17.87 28.65
N ASN A 140 -15.54 18.50 29.02
CA ASN A 140 -14.62 18.08 30.07
C ASN A 140 -15.34 17.96 31.44
N PRO A 141 -15.48 16.73 31.99
CA PRO A 141 -16.16 16.52 33.27
C PRO A 141 -15.42 17.22 34.41
N PRO A 142 -16.12 17.61 35.49
CA PRO A 142 -15.52 18.26 36.65
C PRO A 142 -14.33 17.46 37.18
N VAL A 143 -13.23 18.14 37.48
CA VAL A 143 -12.03 17.51 38.06
C VAL A 143 -12.22 17.21 39.55
N TYR A 144 -12.99 18.04 40.25
CA TYR A 144 -13.32 17.89 41.66
C TYR A 144 -14.77 18.30 41.87
N ASP A 145 -15.42 17.70 42.87
CA ASP A 145 -16.78 18.05 43.23
C ASP A 145 -16.80 19.31 44.10
N GLN A 146 -17.70 20.25 43.80
CA GLN A 146 -17.86 21.53 44.49
C GLN A 146 -19.15 21.60 45.33
N GLY A 147 -19.89 20.51 45.43
CA GLY A 147 -21.20 20.47 46.06
C GLY A 147 -22.26 21.23 45.26
N ILE A 148 -23.25 21.76 45.97
CA ILE A 148 -24.41 22.44 45.40
C ILE A 148 -24.21 23.95 45.49
N ARG A 149 -24.38 24.67 44.39
CA ARG A 149 -24.36 26.13 44.32
C ARG A 149 -25.77 26.66 44.49
N LEU A 150 -25.92 27.73 45.27
CA LEU A 150 -27.19 28.32 45.64
C LEU A 150 -27.19 29.82 45.32
N GLY A 151 -28.31 30.31 44.82
CA GLY A 151 -28.59 31.73 44.70
C GLY A 151 -30.08 32.00 44.82
N TRP A 152 -30.44 33.25 45.04
CA TRP A 152 -31.81 33.64 45.35
C TRP A 152 -32.07 35.10 45.01
N ASP A 153 -33.26 35.42 44.48
CA ASP A 153 -33.73 36.79 44.19
C ASP A 153 -32.62 37.73 43.66
N ASP A 154 -31.88 37.29 42.64
CA ASP A 154 -30.68 37.95 42.16
C ASP A 154 -30.93 39.36 41.61
N GLU A 155 -32.01 39.52 40.85
CA GLU A 155 -32.47 40.82 40.36
C GLU A 155 -32.83 41.76 41.52
N HIS A 156 -33.63 41.30 42.49
CA HIS A 156 -34.06 42.13 43.64
C HIS A 156 -32.88 42.50 44.54
N THR A 157 -31.97 41.55 44.79
CA THR A 157 -30.75 41.77 45.56
C THR A 157 -29.85 42.80 44.88
N LEU A 158 -29.66 42.70 43.56
CA LEU A 158 -28.89 43.66 42.78
C LEU A 158 -29.54 45.05 42.78
N VAL A 159 -30.87 45.12 42.64
CA VAL A 159 -31.63 46.39 42.68
C VAL A 159 -31.47 47.07 44.04
N ARG A 160 -31.58 46.32 45.14
CA ARG A 160 -31.39 46.84 46.51
C ARG A 160 -29.96 47.35 46.75
N LEU A 161 -28.94 46.57 46.36
CA LEU A 161 -27.54 46.99 46.52
C LEU A 161 -27.20 48.23 45.67
N ASN A 162 -27.67 48.28 44.42
CA ASN A 162 -27.50 49.44 43.56
C ASN A 162 -28.20 50.69 44.14
N ARG A 163 -29.38 50.54 44.75
CA ARG A 163 -30.10 51.65 45.40
C ARG A 163 -29.29 52.31 46.51
N LEU A 164 -28.53 51.52 47.28
CA LEU A 164 -27.72 52.02 48.40
C LEU A 164 -26.42 52.72 47.94
N MET A 165 -25.90 52.34 46.78
CA MET A 165 -24.55 52.74 46.33
C MET A 165 -24.58 53.75 45.17
N ARG A 166 -25.62 53.74 44.33
CA ARG A 166 -25.72 54.61 43.15
C ARG A 166 -26.43 55.90 43.48
N GLU A 167 -26.03 56.94 42.77
CA GLU A 167 -26.77 58.20 42.72
C GLU A 167 -28.21 57.98 42.25
N ASN A 168 -29.15 58.70 42.87
CA ASN A 168 -30.55 58.67 42.52
C ASN A 168 -30.75 59.05 41.02
N PRO A 169 -31.29 58.15 40.17
CA PRO A 169 -31.50 58.44 38.75
C PRO A 169 -32.54 59.54 38.50
N ASP A 170 -33.47 59.74 39.44
CA ASP A 170 -34.49 60.80 39.37
C ASP A 170 -33.94 62.17 39.83
N SER A 171 -32.69 62.23 40.30
CA SER A 171 -31.98 63.46 40.65
C SER A 171 -30.49 63.42 40.24
N PRO A 172 -30.19 63.44 38.93
CA PRO A 172 -28.82 63.37 38.41
C PRO A 172 -27.99 64.61 38.82
N GLY A 173 -26.78 64.39 39.34
CA GLY A 173 -25.86 65.42 39.84
C GLY A 173 -25.89 65.69 41.36
N SER A 174 -26.77 65.04 42.12
CA SER A 174 -26.86 65.10 43.59
C SER A 174 -25.73 64.37 44.34
N GLY A 175 -25.11 63.37 43.70
CA GLY A 175 -24.10 62.49 44.28
C GLY A 175 -24.59 61.63 45.46
N ARG A 176 -25.91 61.52 45.67
CA ARG A 176 -26.52 60.84 46.82
C ARG A 176 -27.46 59.71 46.38
N PRO A 177 -27.43 58.55 47.06
CA PRO A 177 -28.42 57.50 46.85
C PRO A 177 -29.80 57.90 47.38
N ILE A 178 -30.83 57.14 46.99
CA ILE A 178 -32.19 57.26 47.54
C ILE A 178 -32.13 56.90 49.04
N ASP A 179 -32.74 57.73 49.90
CA ASP A 179 -32.71 57.57 51.36
C ASP A 179 -33.70 56.50 51.83
N ALA A 180 -33.39 55.24 51.57
CA ALA A 180 -34.16 54.07 52.00
C ALA A 180 -33.21 52.90 52.34
N PRO A 181 -32.71 52.83 53.59
CA PRO A 181 -31.82 51.76 54.02
C PRO A 181 -32.48 50.38 53.91
N THR A 182 -31.72 49.37 53.46
CA THR A 182 -32.15 47.97 53.50
C THR A 182 -32.18 47.48 54.95
N GLY A 183 -33.25 46.77 55.33
CA GLY A 183 -33.31 46.04 56.59
C GLY A 183 -32.66 44.67 56.48
N ILE A 184 -32.48 44.13 55.27
CA ILE A 184 -31.83 42.83 55.03
C ILE A 184 -30.32 42.97 55.20
N HIS A 185 -29.75 42.20 56.11
CA HIS A 185 -28.31 42.14 56.36
C HIS A 185 -27.69 40.83 55.86
N ALA A 186 -28.36 39.71 56.12
CA ALA A 186 -27.84 38.39 55.83
C ALA A 186 -28.97 37.39 55.50
N TYR A 187 -28.56 36.23 55.04
CA TYR A 187 -29.46 35.16 54.59
C TYR A 187 -29.18 33.88 55.39
N ARG A 188 -30.26 33.19 55.78
CA ARG A 188 -30.24 31.90 56.46
C ARG A 188 -30.73 30.85 55.49
N ILE A 189 -29.98 29.77 55.34
CA ILE A 189 -30.22 28.77 54.30
C ILE A 189 -30.58 27.47 55.01
N ASP A 190 -31.75 26.96 54.65
CA ASP A 190 -32.27 25.71 55.19
C ASP A 190 -32.29 24.66 54.07
N ALA A 191 -32.02 23.40 54.44
CA ALA A 191 -32.06 22.25 53.56
C ALA A 191 -32.82 21.09 54.20
N ARG A 192 -33.38 20.23 53.37
CA ARG A 192 -33.97 18.93 53.74
C ARG A 192 -33.87 17.94 52.59
N LEU A 193 -34.09 16.65 52.85
CA LEU A 193 -34.28 15.67 51.78
C LEU A 193 -35.69 15.85 51.18
N GLU A 194 -35.81 15.64 49.87
CA GLU A 194 -37.11 15.69 49.20
C GLU A 194 -38.07 14.66 49.83
N GLY A 195 -39.21 15.14 50.33
CA GLY A 195 -40.21 14.32 51.03
C GLY A 195 -40.17 14.39 52.56
N ASP A 196 -39.12 14.94 53.16
CA ASP A 196 -39.07 15.21 54.60
C ASP A 196 -39.88 16.47 54.98
N THR A 197 -40.40 16.50 56.20
CA THR A 197 -41.18 17.65 56.69
C THR A 197 -40.31 18.70 57.38
N ASP A 198 -39.21 18.29 58.00
CA ASP A 198 -38.44 19.12 58.92
C ASP A 198 -37.26 19.79 58.20
N TRP A 199 -37.15 21.11 58.35
CA TRP A 199 -36.05 21.90 57.79
C TRP A 199 -34.84 21.90 58.71
N ILE A 200 -33.64 21.80 58.12
CA ILE A 200 -32.37 21.89 58.85
C ILE A 200 -31.63 23.14 58.41
N SER A 201 -31.27 24.00 59.36
CA SER A 201 -30.51 25.22 59.08
C SER A 201 -29.03 24.92 58.89
N LEU A 202 -28.48 25.29 57.73
CA LEU A 202 -27.06 25.10 57.39
C LEU A 202 -26.13 26.15 58.04
N VAL A 203 -26.72 27.16 58.70
CA VAL A 203 -26.02 28.32 59.27
C VAL A 203 -26.10 28.38 60.80
N ARG A 204 -26.67 27.36 61.43
CA ARG A 204 -26.81 27.25 62.89
C ARG A 204 -25.50 26.84 63.55
N VAL A 205 -25.14 27.56 64.61
CA VAL A 205 -23.90 27.33 65.36
C VAL A 205 -24.12 27.41 66.87
N GLN A 206 -23.25 26.73 67.60
CA GLN A 206 -23.13 26.81 69.05
C GLN A 206 -21.70 27.18 69.44
N SER A 207 -21.51 28.00 70.47
CA SER A 207 -20.18 28.37 70.94
C SER A 207 -19.48 27.19 71.62
N LYS A 208 -18.21 26.91 71.28
CA LYS A 208 -17.37 25.88 71.90
C LYS A 208 -17.20 26.11 73.40
N THR A 209 -17.05 27.38 73.79
CA THR A 209 -16.94 27.87 75.16
C THR A 209 -17.61 29.25 75.27
N ASP A 210 -17.77 29.76 76.48
CA ASP A 210 -18.16 31.15 76.71
C ASP A 210 -17.30 32.12 75.86
N LEU A 211 -17.98 32.99 75.10
CA LEU A 211 -17.34 33.99 74.27
C LEU A 211 -16.86 35.16 75.14
N SER A 212 -15.68 35.72 74.85
CA SER A 212 -15.15 36.85 75.59
C SER A 212 -14.43 37.86 74.69
N VAL A 213 -14.42 39.11 75.12
CA VAL A 213 -13.64 40.19 74.48
C VAL A 213 -12.74 40.81 75.55
N GLY A 214 -11.44 40.50 75.48
CA GLY A 214 -10.50 40.89 76.52
C GLY A 214 -10.80 40.17 77.85
N THR A 215 -11.12 40.93 78.90
CA THR A 215 -11.51 40.39 80.21
C THR A 215 -13.02 40.23 80.40
N GLU A 216 -13.83 40.74 79.48
CA GLU A 216 -15.29 40.71 79.57
C GLU A 216 -15.85 39.39 79.00
N ASN A 217 -16.63 38.68 79.81
CA ASN A 217 -17.33 37.46 79.39
C ASN A 217 -18.71 37.81 78.83
N LEU A 218 -18.98 37.40 77.59
CA LEU A 218 -20.24 37.60 76.86
C LEU A 218 -21.21 36.41 77.03
N GLY A 219 -20.73 35.25 77.51
CA GLY A 219 -21.49 34.02 77.69
C GLY A 219 -21.51 33.10 76.46
N SER A 220 -22.27 32.00 76.55
CA SER A 220 -22.45 31.03 75.46
C SER A 220 -23.48 31.50 74.43
N TYR A 221 -23.21 31.24 73.15
CA TYR A 221 -24.12 31.53 72.04
C TYR A 221 -24.66 30.23 71.42
N ASN A 222 -25.97 30.14 71.22
CA ASN A 222 -26.61 29.16 70.34
C ASN A 222 -27.59 29.92 69.45
N GLY A 223 -27.42 29.83 68.14
CA GLY A 223 -28.25 30.53 67.19
C GLY A 223 -27.71 30.46 65.76
N GLU A 224 -28.34 31.21 64.86
CA GLU A 224 -27.99 31.23 63.45
C GLU A 224 -27.07 32.40 63.15
N LEU A 225 -25.99 32.15 62.40
CA LEU A 225 -25.25 33.21 61.73
C LEU A 225 -25.84 33.44 60.34
N GLY A 226 -25.36 34.45 59.63
CA GLY A 226 -25.89 34.82 58.33
C GLY A 226 -24.85 34.72 57.22
N VAL A 227 -25.30 34.33 56.03
CA VAL A 227 -24.53 34.43 54.78
C VAL A 227 -24.77 35.83 54.20
N GLU A 228 -23.70 36.56 53.90
CA GLU A 228 -23.77 37.90 53.31
C GLU A 228 -23.55 37.82 51.79
N VAL A 229 -24.34 38.58 51.02
CA VAL A 229 -24.16 38.71 49.56
C VAL A 229 -23.43 40.02 49.27
N HIS A 230 -22.29 39.92 48.58
CA HIS A 230 -21.47 41.07 48.24
C HIS A 230 -21.39 41.26 46.73
N ALA A 231 -21.57 42.51 46.28
CA ALA A 231 -21.32 42.85 44.89
C ALA A 231 -19.82 43.03 44.61
N SER A 232 -19.43 42.69 43.39
CA SER A 232 -18.06 42.79 42.90
C SER A 232 -17.96 43.80 41.74
N GLN A 233 -16.79 44.37 41.51
CA GLN A 233 -16.49 45.16 40.31
C GLN A 233 -15.52 44.37 39.44
N LEU A 234 -15.90 44.09 38.19
CA LEU A 234 -14.97 43.60 37.17
C LEU A 234 -14.06 44.75 36.76
N ASP A 235 -12.76 44.55 36.96
CA ASP A 235 -11.65 45.52 36.86
C ASP A 235 -11.67 46.67 37.88
N GLY A 236 -10.51 46.87 38.52
CA GLY A 236 -10.24 47.84 39.59
C GLY A 236 -10.31 49.32 39.20
N TYR A 237 -11.21 49.70 38.29
CA TYR A 237 -11.54 51.08 37.96
C TYR A 237 -12.39 51.70 39.05
N THR A 238 -11.74 52.49 39.90
CA THR A 238 -12.38 53.30 40.94
C THR A 238 -13.37 54.30 40.33
N ASN A 239 -14.64 54.16 40.75
CA ASN A 239 -15.73 55.15 40.74
C ASN A 239 -16.64 55.26 39.50
N THR A 240 -16.50 54.45 38.45
CA THR A 240 -17.43 54.50 37.30
C THR A 240 -17.88 53.15 36.72
N SER A 241 -17.39 52.01 37.23
CA SER A 241 -17.76 50.67 36.74
C SER A 241 -19.03 50.13 37.42
N HIS A 242 -19.73 49.24 36.72
CA HIS A 242 -20.93 48.57 37.24
C HIS A 242 -20.58 47.53 38.30
N PHE A 243 -21.41 47.45 39.35
CA PHE A 243 -21.39 46.35 40.31
C PHE A 243 -22.12 45.15 39.72
N TRP A 244 -21.50 43.98 39.85
CA TRP A 244 -22.02 42.70 39.39
C TRP A 244 -22.16 41.74 40.57
N LEU A 245 -23.24 40.97 40.58
CA LEU A 245 -23.38 39.82 41.45
C LEU A 245 -22.81 38.58 40.76
N PRO A 246 -22.21 37.66 41.53
CA PRO A 246 -21.89 36.34 41.00
C PRO A 246 -23.19 35.60 40.66
N HIS A 247 -23.11 34.66 39.72
CA HIS A 247 -24.28 33.90 39.27
C HIS A 247 -24.90 33.03 40.37
N TYR A 248 -24.08 32.51 41.30
CA TYR A 248 -24.52 31.89 42.54
C TYR A 248 -23.87 32.61 43.72
N PHE A 249 -24.60 32.72 44.84
CA PHE A 249 -24.19 33.51 46.01
C PHE A 249 -23.46 32.70 47.06
N ALA A 250 -23.78 31.41 47.17
CA ALA A 250 -23.19 30.53 48.14
C ALA A 250 -23.04 29.10 47.59
N GLY A 251 -22.24 28.27 48.27
CA GLY A 251 -22.07 26.86 47.94
C GLY A 251 -22.15 26.01 49.20
N TRP A 252 -22.80 24.86 49.09
CA TRP A 252 -22.93 23.88 50.15
C TRP A 252 -22.23 22.58 49.79
N ASN A 253 -21.25 22.19 50.60
CA ASN A 253 -20.42 21.01 50.41
C ASN A 253 -20.75 19.87 51.41
N GLY A 254 -21.91 19.94 52.07
CA GLY A 254 -22.32 18.98 53.12
C GLY A 254 -21.88 19.37 54.54
N LYS A 255 -21.23 20.53 54.72
CA LYS A 255 -20.85 21.09 56.04
C LYS A 255 -21.59 22.41 56.30
N SER A 256 -21.32 23.05 57.44
CA SER A 256 -21.88 24.36 57.76
C SER A 256 -21.44 25.43 56.76
N MET A 257 -22.37 26.29 56.34
CA MET A 257 -22.10 27.34 55.36
C MET A 257 -21.40 28.58 55.94
N VAL A 258 -21.33 28.69 57.27
CA VAL A 258 -20.76 29.85 57.97
C VAL A 258 -19.45 29.54 58.69
N LEU A 259 -19.08 28.27 58.80
CA LEU A 259 -17.83 27.81 59.41
C LEU A 259 -16.87 27.28 58.34
N PRO A 260 -15.56 27.56 58.44
CA PRO A 260 -14.55 26.87 57.65
C PRO A 260 -14.60 25.35 57.88
N ASP A 261 -14.28 24.58 56.84
CA ASP A 261 -14.23 23.12 56.86
C ASP A 261 -12.98 22.61 57.63
N GLU A 262 -13.18 22.10 58.86
CA GLU A 262 -12.08 21.57 59.69
C GLU A 262 -11.45 20.32 59.08
N ASP A 263 -12.28 19.43 58.52
CA ASP A 263 -11.85 18.14 57.98
C ASP A 263 -10.93 18.35 56.78
N ALA A 264 -11.30 19.28 55.88
CA ALA A 264 -10.47 19.66 54.75
C ALA A 264 -9.11 20.22 55.18
N ALA A 265 -9.08 21.03 56.24
CA ALA A 265 -7.84 21.61 56.77
C ALA A 265 -6.92 20.54 57.37
N GLU A 266 -7.48 19.58 58.11
CA GLU A 266 -6.73 18.48 58.73
C GLU A 266 -6.18 17.50 57.68
N ILE A 267 -7.00 17.09 56.70
CA ILE A 267 -6.59 16.20 55.61
C ILE A 267 -5.45 16.82 54.80
N ASN A 268 -5.52 18.13 54.47
CA ASN A 268 -4.50 18.82 53.68
C ASN A 268 -3.33 19.38 54.52
N GLN A 269 -3.33 19.15 55.83
CA GLN A 269 -2.32 19.65 56.79
C GLN A 269 -2.03 21.15 56.69
N LEU A 270 -3.07 21.92 56.38
CA LEU A 270 -2.97 23.37 56.33
C LEU A 270 -2.96 23.89 57.77
N PRO A 271 -1.96 24.70 58.20
CA PRO A 271 -2.05 25.34 59.50
C PRO A 271 -3.30 26.21 59.52
N LEU A 272 -4.11 26.14 60.58
CA LEU A 272 -5.37 26.89 60.72
C LEU A 272 -5.23 28.40 60.46
N SER A 273 -4.02 28.96 60.53
CA SER A 273 -3.70 30.35 60.21
C SER A 273 -3.59 30.67 58.70
N ASN A 274 -3.49 29.66 57.83
CA ASN A 274 -3.26 29.81 56.38
C ASN A 274 -4.52 29.59 55.53
N LEU A 275 -5.69 29.32 56.13
CA LEU A 275 -6.99 29.33 55.44
C LEU A 275 -7.35 30.78 55.04
N GLY A 276 -6.63 31.38 54.09
CA GLY A 276 -6.92 32.69 53.52
C GLY A 276 -6.57 33.90 54.40
N LYS A 277 -6.04 34.97 53.77
CA LYS A 277 -5.98 36.31 54.36
C LYS A 277 -7.40 36.85 54.49
N GLY A 278 -8.07 36.52 55.60
CA GLY A 278 -9.46 36.90 55.85
C GLY A 278 -10.28 35.89 56.65
N SER A 279 -9.77 34.68 56.94
CA SER A 279 -10.47 33.77 57.84
C SER A 279 -10.51 34.37 59.25
N SER A 280 -11.71 34.76 59.63
CA SER A 280 -12.06 34.89 61.03
C SER A 280 -11.84 33.52 61.68
N ASN A 281 -11.20 33.48 62.86
CA ASN A 281 -11.06 32.27 63.67
C ASN A 281 -12.43 31.78 64.22
N LEU A 282 -13.54 31.92 63.46
CA LEU A 282 -14.90 31.53 63.86
C LEU A 282 -14.95 30.07 64.29
N GLN A 283 -14.21 29.22 63.59
CA GLN A 283 -14.03 27.81 63.92
C GLN A 283 -13.42 27.57 65.33
N ARG A 284 -12.64 28.52 65.88
CA ARG A 284 -12.16 28.40 67.29
C ARG A 284 -13.25 28.75 68.31
N LEU A 285 -14.25 29.50 67.89
CA LEU A 285 -15.30 30.03 68.74
C LEU A 285 -16.57 29.18 68.68
N TYR A 286 -16.87 28.56 67.53
CA TYR A 286 -18.14 27.91 67.24
C TYR A 286 -17.98 26.47 66.73
N LEU A 287 -19.00 25.65 66.97
CA LEU A 287 -19.27 24.36 66.36
C LEU A 287 -20.58 24.44 65.56
N PRO A 288 -20.72 23.68 64.48
CA PRO A 288 -22.02 23.49 63.84
C PRO A 288 -23.00 22.85 64.83
N ASP A 289 -24.28 23.22 64.75
CA ASP A 289 -25.38 22.67 65.56
C ASP A 289 -26.52 22.21 64.63
N GLY A 290 -27.13 21.05 64.91
CA GLY A 290 -28.25 20.52 64.13
C GLY A 290 -27.93 19.94 62.73
N LEU A 291 -26.67 19.96 62.28
CA LEU A 291 -26.25 19.45 60.95
C LEU A 291 -26.04 17.92 60.87
N GLY A 292 -26.02 17.22 62.02
CA GLY A 292 -25.54 15.84 62.12
C GLY A 292 -26.31 14.79 61.33
N ASP A 293 -27.57 15.07 60.98
CA ASP A 293 -28.47 14.12 60.32
C ASP A 293 -28.58 14.35 58.79
N LEU A 294 -28.07 15.47 58.26
CA LEU A 294 -28.19 15.84 56.84
C LEU A 294 -26.83 15.87 56.14
N GLY A 295 -26.35 14.68 55.73
CA GLY A 295 -25.19 14.53 54.87
C GLY A 295 -25.50 14.81 53.39
N LEU A 296 -24.53 15.32 52.65
CA LEU A 296 -24.59 15.48 51.20
C LEU A 296 -24.08 14.20 50.52
N TYR A 297 -24.96 13.45 49.84
CA TYR A 297 -24.65 12.15 49.23
C TYR A 297 -25.20 12.04 47.81
N TYR A 298 -24.46 11.39 46.93
CA TYR A 298 -24.88 11.18 45.54
C TYR A 298 -26.13 10.28 45.45
N GLY A 299 -27.01 10.58 44.50
CA GLY A 299 -28.29 9.90 44.27
C GLY A 299 -29.45 10.43 45.11
N ASN A 300 -29.19 11.32 46.07
CA ASN A 300 -30.24 11.94 46.90
C ASN A 300 -30.78 13.24 46.27
N HIS A 301 -32.04 13.52 46.57
CA HIS A 301 -32.72 14.76 46.20
C HIS A 301 -32.83 15.68 47.41
N TYR A 302 -32.39 16.93 47.25
CA TYR A 302 -32.39 17.94 48.30
C TYR A 302 -33.30 19.10 47.93
N GLU A 303 -33.97 19.68 48.92
CA GLU A 303 -34.75 20.89 48.77
C GLU A 303 -34.12 22.02 49.61
N PHE A 304 -34.06 23.22 49.06
CA PHE A 304 -33.50 24.40 49.71
C PHE A 304 -34.50 25.54 49.80
N ARG A 305 -34.52 26.24 50.94
CA ARG A 305 -35.21 27.53 51.09
C ARG A 305 -34.29 28.54 51.77
N VAL A 306 -34.59 29.83 51.59
CA VAL A 306 -33.77 30.92 52.15
C VAL A 306 -34.65 31.90 52.93
N ARG A 307 -34.26 32.15 54.20
CA ARG A 307 -34.87 33.12 55.11
C ARG A 307 -34.01 34.38 55.20
N LEU A 308 -34.66 35.54 55.27
CA LEU A 308 -34.02 36.84 55.41
C LEU A 308 -33.74 37.16 56.89
N ALA A 309 -32.57 37.72 57.16
CA ALA A 309 -32.19 38.19 58.49
C ALA A 309 -31.80 39.67 58.47
N ASP A 310 -32.23 40.40 59.48
CA ASP A 310 -31.92 41.83 59.64
C ASP A 310 -30.57 42.08 60.34
N LEU A 311 -30.18 43.35 60.45
CA LEU A 311 -28.93 43.78 61.10
C LEU A 311 -28.82 43.37 62.57
N THR A 312 -29.94 43.13 63.25
CA THR A 312 -30.01 42.70 64.65
C THR A 312 -30.00 41.18 64.81
N GLY A 313 -30.09 40.43 63.71
CA GLY A 313 -30.28 38.99 63.69
C GLY A 313 -31.76 38.57 63.86
N GLY A 314 -32.70 39.50 63.71
CA GLY A 314 -34.13 39.24 63.64
C GLY A 314 -34.57 38.74 62.27
N GLY A 315 -35.76 38.15 62.18
CA GLY A 315 -36.30 37.51 60.98
C GLY A 315 -37.03 36.21 61.31
N PRO A 316 -37.59 35.51 60.31
CA PRO A 316 -38.35 34.28 60.52
C PRO A 316 -37.51 33.19 61.20
N GLU A 317 -38.13 32.43 62.09
CA GLU A 317 -37.52 31.26 62.73
C GLU A 317 -37.56 30.03 61.81
N LEU A 318 -36.88 28.94 62.20
CA LEU A 318 -36.80 27.71 61.40
C LEU A 318 -38.17 27.02 61.24
N GLY A 319 -39.10 27.19 62.19
CA GLY A 319 -40.45 26.62 62.11
C GLY A 319 -41.46 27.47 61.35
N ASP A 320 -41.08 28.70 60.97
CA ASP A 320 -41.99 29.62 60.28
C ASP A 320 -42.17 29.21 58.82
N GLU A 321 -43.34 29.53 58.26
CA GLU A 321 -43.70 29.30 56.86
C GLU A 321 -43.99 30.65 56.18
N PRO A 322 -43.75 30.75 54.85
CA PRO A 322 -44.02 31.97 54.11
C PRO A 322 -45.53 32.27 54.05
N GLU A 323 -45.90 33.53 54.27
CA GLU A 323 -47.30 33.98 54.21
C GLU A 323 -47.83 34.05 52.77
N TYR A 324 -46.93 34.36 51.82
CA TYR A 324 -47.29 34.54 50.41
C TYR A 324 -46.82 33.38 49.55
N GLU A 325 -47.67 32.95 48.62
CA GLU A 325 -47.24 32.11 47.50
C GLU A 325 -46.20 32.86 46.66
N ALA A 326 -45.09 32.17 46.37
CA ALA A 326 -44.00 32.70 45.57
C ALA A 326 -43.78 31.84 44.32
N PRO A 327 -43.15 32.37 43.25
CA PRO A 327 -42.95 31.62 42.02
C PRO A 327 -42.10 30.35 42.19
N SER A 328 -41.05 30.39 43.02
CA SER A 328 -40.17 29.24 43.28
C SER A 328 -39.43 29.39 44.63
N PRO A 329 -40.14 29.35 45.77
CA PRO A 329 -39.55 29.57 47.10
C PRO A 329 -38.68 28.41 47.58
N ILE A 330 -38.87 27.22 47.00
CA ILE A 330 -38.10 26.00 47.29
C ILE A 330 -37.39 25.57 46.01
N ALA A 331 -36.09 25.34 46.10
CA ALA A 331 -35.28 24.83 44.99
C ALA A 331 -34.95 23.35 45.19
N PRO A 332 -35.49 22.43 44.36
CA PRO A 332 -35.05 21.04 44.36
C PRO A 332 -33.72 20.90 43.61
N CYS A 333 -32.84 20.02 44.08
CA CYS A 333 -31.59 19.67 43.43
C CYS A 333 -31.30 18.18 43.61
N HIS A 334 -31.19 17.45 42.50
CA HIS A 334 -30.71 16.08 42.51
C HIS A 334 -29.18 16.09 42.49
N PHE A 335 -28.56 15.66 43.58
CA PHE A 335 -27.11 15.61 43.68
C PHE A 335 -26.56 14.31 43.06
N ARG A 336 -25.86 14.41 41.93
CA ARG A 336 -25.35 13.27 41.15
C ARG A 336 -23.84 13.32 41.01
N ARG A 337 -23.19 12.17 40.78
CA ARG A 337 -21.76 12.12 40.54
C ARG A 337 -21.45 12.50 39.07
N TYR A 338 -20.86 13.67 38.87
CA TYR A 338 -20.32 14.11 37.56
C TYR A 338 -18.80 13.89 37.45
N VAL A 339 -18.11 13.74 38.58
CA VAL A 339 -16.66 13.49 38.62
C VAL A 339 -16.37 12.06 38.18
N VAL A 340 -15.69 11.94 37.03
CA VAL A 340 -15.25 10.64 36.49
C VAL A 340 -14.16 10.02 37.36
N PRO A 341 -14.08 8.69 37.47
CA PRO A 341 -12.95 8.03 38.10
C PRO A 341 -11.61 8.45 37.49
N GLU A 342 -10.58 8.63 38.32
CA GLU A 342 -9.23 8.89 37.83
C GLU A 342 -8.63 7.67 37.11
N ALA A 343 -7.41 7.81 36.58
CA ALA A 343 -6.71 6.72 35.95
C ALA A 343 -6.39 5.60 36.96
N LEU A 344 -6.41 4.35 36.50
CA LEU A 344 -6.01 3.20 37.29
C LEU A 344 -4.54 3.30 37.71
N ARG A 345 -4.21 2.80 38.90
CA ARG A 345 -2.83 2.77 39.41
C ARG A 345 -2.23 1.40 39.14
N ILE A 346 -1.12 1.36 38.39
CA ILE A 346 -0.43 0.11 38.05
C ILE A 346 0.99 0.21 38.60
N ALA A 347 1.45 -0.85 39.25
CA ALA A 347 2.79 -0.89 39.83
C ALA A 347 3.88 -0.85 38.75
N ASP A 348 4.99 -0.15 39.04
CA ASP A 348 6.22 -0.16 38.23
C ASP A 348 6.08 0.29 36.75
N LEU A 349 5.05 1.08 36.43
CA LEU A 349 4.91 1.70 35.10
C LEU A 349 6.15 2.55 34.75
N PRO A 350 6.65 2.48 33.50
CA PRO A 350 7.78 3.28 33.07
C PRO A 350 7.38 4.76 32.90
N ASP A 351 8.27 5.68 33.28
CA ASP A 351 8.08 7.14 33.10
C ASP A 351 8.01 7.55 31.62
N ILE A 352 8.53 6.72 30.71
CA ILE A 352 8.57 6.95 29.27
C ILE A 352 7.58 6.01 28.59
N ALA A 353 6.51 6.56 28.03
CA ALA A 353 5.41 5.80 27.41
C ALA A 353 5.85 4.91 26.22
N ASP A 354 6.97 5.23 25.56
CA ASP A 354 7.48 4.50 24.39
C ASP A 354 8.31 3.26 24.73
N VAL A 355 8.61 3.03 26.01
CA VAL A 355 9.35 1.83 26.46
C VAL A 355 8.34 0.72 26.76
N PRO A 356 8.44 -0.46 26.12
CA PRO A 356 7.62 -1.60 26.49
C PRO A 356 7.77 -1.92 27.99
N TYR A 357 6.65 -1.87 28.71
CA TYR A 357 6.54 -2.29 30.09
C TYR A 357 6.61 -3.82 30.15
N GLN A 358 7.33 -4.35 31.13
CA GLN A 358 7.39 -5.80 31.37
C GLN A 358 6.91 -6.04 32.81
N PRO A 359 5.70 -6.58 33.00
CA PRO A 359 5.13 -6.75 34.33
C PRO A 359 5.94 -7.77 35.14
N ALA A 360 6.20 -7.46 36.41
CA ALA A 360 6.90 -8.35 37.32
C ALA A 360 6.12 -9.67 37.46
N GLY A 361 6.77 -10.80 37.16
CA GLY A 361 6.14 -12.12 37.25
C GLY A 361 5.06 -12.39 36.19
N ASN A 362 5.03 -11.63 35.09
CA ASN A 362 4.02 -11.73 34.02
C ASN A 362 2.58 -11.52 34.53
N ALA A 363 2.38 -10.66 35.53
CA ALA A 363 1.05 -10.31 36.02
C ALA A 363 0.90 -8.80 36.21
N LEU A 364 -0.19 -8.23 35.68
CA LEU A 364 -0.54 -6.83 35.87
C LEU A 364 -1.15 -6.67 37.26
N GLN A 365 -0.50 -5.84 38.09
CA GLN A 365 -0.97 -5.49 39.43
C GLN A 365 -1.72 -4.15 39.36
N ILE A 366 -3.05 -4.22 39.29
CA ILE A 366 -3.93 -3.08 39.05
C ILE A 366 -4.64 -2.69 40.34
N ASN A 367 -4.50 -1.44 40.75
CA ASN A 367 -5.20 -0.85 41.89
C ASN A 367 -6.29 0.11 41.43
N ARG A 368 -7.37 0.19 42.21
CA ARG A 368 -8.44 1.17 41.97
C ARG A 368 -7.87 2.61 41.99
N PRO A 369 -8.46 3.52 41.21
CA PRO A 369 -8.12 4.94 41.26
C PRO A 369 -8.38 5.50 42.66
N LEU A 370 -7.72 6.62 42.99
CA LEU A 370 -7.97 7.30 44.26
C LEU A 370 -9.06 8.36 44.08
N LEU A 371 -9.95 8.44 45.05
CA LEU A 371 -11.00 9.44 45.18
C LEU A 371 -10.68 10.33 46.39
N ASN A 372 -10.64 11.64 46.14
CA ASN A 372 -10.20 12.63 47.12
C ASN A 372 -11.38 13.24 47.88
N TYR A 373 -11.08 14.02 48.93
CA TYR A 373 -12.06 14.85 49.63
C TYR A 373 -12.52 16.03 48.75
N PRO A 374 -13.82 16.38 48.72
CA PRO A 374 -14.93 15.80 49.49
C PRO A 374 -15.65 14.64 48.79
N ALA A 375 -15.35 14.36 47.51
CA ALA A 375 -16.10 13.43 46.66
C ALA A 375 -16.24 12.02 47.25
N VAL A 376 -15.22 11.52 47.96
CA VAL A 376 -15.30 10.19 48.62
C VAL A 376 -16.33 10.14 49.75
N VAL A 377 -16.55 11.25 50.46
CA VAL A 377 -17.57 11.34 51.52
C VAL A 377 -18.97 11.25 50.93
N TYR A 378 -19.17 11.85 49.75
CA TYR A 378 -20.45 11.87 49.04
C TYR A 378 -20.89 10.48 48.55
N THR A 379 -19.98 9.50 48.45
CA THR A 379 -20.32 8.11 48.09
C THR A 379 -21.07 7.36 49.18
N ASN A 380 -20.91 7.75 50.46
CA ASN A 380 -21.46 7.05 51.63
C ASN A 380 -21.13 5.54 51.72
N LYS A 381 -20.01 5.09 51.13
CA LYS A 381 -19.62 3.66 51.09
C LYS A 381 -18.51 3.25 52.06
N TYR A 382 -17.91 4.20 52.77
CA TYR A 382 -16.81 3.97 53.72
C TYR A 382 -17.23 4.33 55.15
N ASP A 383 -16.81 3.49 56.12
CA ASP A 383 -16.86 3.83 57.54
C ASP A 383 -15.65 4.68 57.95
N ASN A 384 -15.88 5.73 58.76
CA ASN A 384 -14.85 6.64 59.28
C ASN A 384 -13.95 7.23 58.17
N VAL A 385 -14.56 7.77 57.12
CA VAL A 385 -13.86 8.27 55.90
C VAL A 385 -12.79 9.30 56.23
N ILE A 386 -13.09 10.24 57.13
CA ILE A 386 -12.18 11.36 57.49
C ILE A 386 -10.90 10.84 58.14
N ASP A 387 -11.00 9.94 59.14
CA ASP A 387 -9.83 9.34 59.80
C ASP A 387 -8.95 8.56 58.81
N ARG A 388 -9.57 7.85 57.87
CA ARG A 388 -8.85 7.11 56.82
C ARG A 388 -8.11 8.05 55.86
N LEU A 389 -8.72 9.18 55.49
CA LEU A 389 -8.08 10.20 54.66
C LEU A 389 -6.91 10.90 55.38
N ILE A 390 -7.07 11.19 56.68
CA ILE A 390 -5.99 11.73 57.53
C ILE A 390 -4.83 10.74 57.60
N ALA A 391 -5.11 9.45 57.80
CA ALA A 391 -4.09 8.41 57.77
C ALA A 391 -3.38 8.34 56.42
N ALA A 392 -4.12 8.38 55.30
CA ALA A 392 -3.55 8.37 53.96
C ALA A 392 -2.64 9.60 53.70
N SER A 393 -3.08 10.79 54.13
CA SER A 393 -2.30 12.03 54.05
C SER A 393 -1.00 11.95 54.86
N ASN A 394 -1.07 11.47 56.11
CA ASN A 394 0.11 11.26 56.95
C ASN A 394 1.10 10.25 56.34
N SER A 395 0.60 9.17 55.74
CA SER A 395 1.41 8.19 55.02
C SER A 395 2.09 8.81 53.79
N ALA A 396 1.37 9.59 52.98
CA ALA A 396 1.93 10.27 51.81
C ALA A 396 3.07 11.23 52.19
N LEU A 397 2.92 11.99 53.27
CA LEU A 397 3.97 12.89 53.77
C LEU A 397 5.19 12.15 54.32
N THR A 398 4.98 11.05 55.04
CA THR A 398 6.08 10.21 55.54
C THR A 398 6.89 9.64 54.37
N ASN A 399 6.22 9.19 53.32
CA ASN A 399 6.85 8.70 52.09
C ASN A 399 7.62 9.82 51.36
N GLY A 400 7.04 11.02 51.25
CA GLY A 400 7.67 12.17 50.59
C GLY A 400 8.90 12.68 51.33
N GLN A 401 8.89 12.67 52.66
CA GLN A 401 10.07 12.98 53.48
C GLN A 401 11.17 11.92 53.36
N SER A 402 10.79 10.67 53.07
CA SER A 402 11.71 9.54 52.86
C SER A 402 12.21 9.44 51.41
N GLY A 403 11.81 10.35 50.52
CA GLY A 403 12.17 10.34 49.09
C GLY A 403 11.55 9.17 48.31
N MET A 404 10.54 8.50 48.87
CA MET A 404 9.75 7.47 48.18
C MET A 404 8.68 8.13 47.32
N VAL A 405 8.26 7.47 46.24
CA VAL A 405 7.14 7.93 45.41
C VAL A 405 5.89 8.06 46.28
N THR A 406 5.30 9.25 46.28
CA THR A 406 4.07 9.53 47.03
C THR A 406 2.88 9.45 46.10
N ASP A 407 1.95 8.54 46.37
CA ASP A 407 0.62 8.60 45.76
C ASP A 407 -0.10 9.89 46.16
N SER A 408 -1.07 10.30 45.35
CA SER A 408 -2.01 11.38 45.70
C SER A 408 -2.80 11.03 46.98
N THR A 409 -3.22 12.04 47.73
CA THR A 409 -3.93 11.86 48.99
C THR A 409 -5.41 11.57 48.75
N GLY A 410 -5.80 10.29 48.75
CA GLY A 410 -7.18 9.83 48.59
C GLY A 410 -7.40 8.39 49.06
N LEU A 411 -8.64 7.90 48.95
CA LEU A 411 -8.99 6.49 49.20
C LEU A 411 -9.36 5.79 47.89
N PRO A 412 -9.19 4.46 47.77
CA PRO A 412 -9.65 3.73 46.59
C PRO A 412 -11.12 4.02 46.25
N ASP A 413 -11.41 4.27 44.98
CA ASP A 413 -12.76 4.61 44.56
C ASP A 413 -13.72 3.41 44.76
N PRO A 414 -14.73 3.52 45.64
CA PRO A 414 -15.61 2.41 45.95
C PRO A 414 -16.60 2.13 44.81
N ASP A 415 -16.82 3.09 43.90
CA ASP A 415 -17.77 2.95 42.80
C ASP A 415 -17.18 2.20 41.59
N VAL A 416 -15.85 2.03 41.53
CA VAL A 416 -15.18 1.27 40.45
C VAL A 416 -15.34 -0.22 40.71
N THR A 417 -16.13 -0.91 39.91
CA THR A 417 -16.43 -2.34 40.05
C THR A 417 -15.55 -3.21 39.14
N ALA A 418 -15.17 -2.70 37.97
CA ALA A 418 -14.39 -3.42 36.98
C ALA A 418 -13.31 -2.56 36.32
N VAL A 419 -12.36 -3.23 35.66
CA VAL A 419 -11.46 -2.64 34.68
C VAL A 419 -11.85 -3.09 33.28
N GLU A 420 -12.01 -2.13 32.37
CA GLU A 420 -12.05 -2.37 30.92
C GLU A 420 -10.62 -2.43 30.40
N ILE A 421 -10.29 -3.51 29.69
CA ILE A 421 -9.00 -3.76 29.07
C ILE A 421 -9.20 -3.77 27.56
N ILE A 422 -8.69 -2.75 26.87
CA ILE A 422 -8.69 -2.68 25.41
C ILE A 422 -7.31 -3.06 24.92
N VAL A 423 -7.24 -4.11 24.10
CA VAL A 423 -6.00 -4.57 23.47
C VAL A 423 -5.94 -4.01 22.05
N GLU A 424 -4.89 -3.23 21.79
CA GLU A 424 -4.61 -2.65 20.48
C GLU A 424 -3.23 -3.10 20.01
N ILE A 425 -3.07 -3.38 18.73
CA ILE A 425 -1.81 -3.88 18.18
C ILE A 425 -1.24 -2.86 17.21
N GLN A 426 0.05 -2.58 17.33
CA GLN A 426 0.73 -1.64 16.46
C GLN A 426 0.84 -2.21 15.04
N THR A 427 0.35 -1.45 14.05
CA THR A 427 0.54 -1.71 12.62
C THR A 427 1.64 -0.80 12.06
N GLN A 428 1.80 -0.79 10.74
CA GLN A 428 2.71 0.07 10.00
C GLN A 428 2.45 1.56 10.25
N LYS A 429 3.50 2.38 10.33
CA LYS A 429 3.34 3.84 10.44
C LYS A 429 2.54 4.36 9.24
N MET A 430 1.69 5.35 9.48
CA MET A 430 0.70 5.90 8.51
C MET A 430 -0.52 5.01 8.22
N ASP A 431 -0.57 3.76 8.68
CA ASP A 431 -1.79 2.96 8.63
C ASP A 431 -2.73 3.37 9.78
N THR A 432 -3.66 4.27 9.46
CA THR A 432 -4.66 4.79 10.42
C THR A 432 -6.08 4.39 10.03
N VAL A 433 -6.26 3.50 9.06
CA VAL A 433 -7.57 3.20 8.45
C VAL A 433 -8.51 2.56 9.48
N ASP A 434 -8.01 1.56 10.21
CA ASP A 434 -8.77 0.82 11.23
C ASP A 434 -8.38 1.23 12.67
N SER A 435 -7.84 2.46 12.80
CA SER A 435 -7.44 3.03 14.08
C SER A 435 -8.63 3.57 14.86
N VAL A 436 -8.71 3.25 16.16
CA VAL A 436 -9.77 3.75 17.05
C VAL A 436 -9.76 5.28 17.14
N SER A 437 -8.58 5.89 17.17
CA SER A 437 -8.42 7.35 17.21
C SER A 437 -8.45 8.00 15.82
N GLY A 438 -8.35 7.19 14.75
CA GLY A 438 -8.19 7.65 13.37
C GLY A 438 -6.88 8.39 13.08
N ARG A 439 -5.95 8.44 14.04
CA ARG A 439 -4.70 9.21 13.95
C ARG A 439 -3.45 8.39 14.22
N GLU A 440 -3.57 7.32 15.01
CA GLU A 440 -2.44 6.51 15.46
C GLU A 440 -2.41 5.17 14.73
N ASN A 441 -1.23 4.56 14.61
CA ASN A 441 -1.04 3.28 13.94
C ASN A 441 -1.29 2.07 14.85
N PHE A 442 -2.42 2.08 15.55
CA PHE A 442 -2.87 0.99 16.41
C PHE A 442 -4.25 0.54 15.97
N ILE A 443 -4.39 -0.77 15.73
CA ILE A 443 -5.66 -1.39 15.34
C ILE A 443 -6.26 -2.08 16.56
N HIS A 444 -7.56 -1.90 16.77
CA HIS A 444 -8.29 -2.58 17.82
C HIS A 444 -8.31 -4.10 17.57
N TYR A 445 -7.91 -4.89 18.57
CA TYR A 445 -7.98 -6.34 18.48
C TYR A 445 -9.19 -6.89 19.24
N TYR A 446 -9.27 -6.67 20.56
CA TYR A 446 -10.46 -6.99 21.37
C TYR A 446 -10.55 -6.14 22.64
N THR A 447 -11.73 -6.12 23.27
CA THR A 447 -11.98 -5.52 24.59
C THR A 447 -12.47 -6.60 25.56
N THR A 448 -11.91 -6.64 26.77
CA THR A 448 -12.35 -7.55 27.84
C THR A 448 -12.49 -6.80 29.17
N TYR A 449 -13.12 -7.42 30.17
CA TYR A 449 -13.30 -6.81 31.50
C TYR A 449 -12.81 -7.75 32.59
N ARG A 450 -12.31 -7.17 33.69
CA ARG A 450 -11.95 -7.91 34.91
C ARG A 450 -12.59 -7.21 36.12
N GLN A 451 -13.21 -7.99 37.00
CA GLN A 451 -13.89 -7.47 38.18
C GLN A 451 -12.87 -7.26 39.31
N PHE A 452 -13.00 -6.15 40.05
CA PHE A 452 -12.20 -5.94 41.26
C PHE A 452 -12.70 -6.84 42.40
N PRO A 453 -11.82 -7.17 43.37
CA PRO A 453 -12.24 -7.78 44.62
C PRO A 453 -13.21 -6.90 45.42
N VAL A 454 -13.89 -7.52 46.40
CA VAL A 454 -14.88 -6.85 47.26
C VAL A 454 -14.22 -5.81 48.17
N ASP A 455 -13.01 -6.08 48.66
CA ASP A 455 -12.25 -5.09 49.44
C ASP A 455 -11.68 -4.01 48.51
N PHE A 456 -12.00 -2.75 48.80
CA PHE A 456 -11.58 -1.61 48.00
C PHE A 456 -10.06 -1.39 48.01
N ALA A 457 -9.35 -1.88 49.03
CA ALA A 457 -7.90 -1.74 49.13
C ALA A 457 -7.11 -2.89 48.48
N GLU A 458 -7.78 -3.95 48.02
CA GLU A 458 -7.12 -5.12 47.45
C GLU A 458 -6.73 -4.89 45.98
N THR A 459 -5.51 -5.32 45.62
CA THR A 459 -4.99 -5.23 44.24
C THR A 459 -5.63 -6.31 43.37
N LEU A 460 -6.02 -5.96 42.15
CA LEU A 460 -6.42 -6.91 41.12
C LEU A 460 -5.19 -7.42 40.37
N GLU A 461 -4.95 -8.72 40.44
CA GLU A 461 -3.88 -9.39 39.69
C GLU A 461 -4.44 -9.99 38.39
N VAL A 462 -3.93 -9.55 37.25
CA VAL A 462 -4.28 -10.08 35.92
C VAL A 462 -3.04 -10.73 35.29
N PRO A 463 -2.90 -12.06 35.31
CA PRO A 463 -1.81 -12.77 34.65
C PRO A 463 -1.83 -12.52 33.14
N VAL A 464 -0.65 -12.40 32.52
CA VAL A 464 -0.45 -12.17 31.09
C VAL A 464 0.23 -13.39 30.49
N THR A 465 -0.37 -13.94 29.45
CA THR A 465 0.15 -15.12 28.74
C THR A 465 0.43 -14.74 27.29
N TYR A 466 1.69 -14.84 26.87
CA TYR A 466 2.08 -14.59 25.49
C TYR A 466 1.96 -15.87 24.65
N GLN A 467 1.38 -15.76 23.46
CA GLN A 467 1.21 -16.87 22.52
C GLN A 467 1.73 -16.48 21.14
N ASP A 468 2.46 -17.39 20.50
CA ASP A 468 2.95 -17.19 19.14
C ASP A 468 1.80 -17.28 18.13
N ALA A 469 1.71 -16.27 17.27
CA ALA A 469 0.75 -16.21 16.18
C ALA A 469 1.42 -15.64 14.93
N PHE A 470 1.38 -16.36 13.81
CA PHE A 470 1.98 -15.91 12.55
C PHE A 470 1.16 -14.81 11.88
N THR A 471 -0.18 -14.93 11.90
CA THR A 471 -1.13 -13.96 11.33
C THR A 471 -2.32 -13.70 12.27
N LEU A 472 -2.79 -12.46 12.32
CA LEU A 472 -3.95 -12.04 13.12
C LEU A 472 -5.10 -11.59 12.23
N ASP A 473 -6.30 -12.11 12.50
CA ASP A 473 -7.53 -11.68 11.83
C ASP A 473 -8.18 -10.50 12.56
N PHE A 474 -8.15 -9.32 11.92
CA PHE A 474 -8.79 -8.09 12.41
C PHE A 474 -10.21 -7.89 11.87
N SER A 475 -10.72 -8.76 11.00
CA SER A 475 -12.02 -8.60 10.33
C SER A 475 -13.21 -8.91 11.24
N ASN A 476 -13.01 -9.66 12.33
CA ASN A 476 -14.07 -10.07 13.25
C ASN A 476 -13.69 -9.89 14.74
N PRO A 477 -14.06 -8.75 15.36
CA PRO A 477 -13.77 -8.48 16.78
C PRO A 477 -14.44 -9.46 17.76
N ALA A 478 -15.49 -10.17 17.33
CA ALA A 478 -16.21 -11.12 18.19
C ALA A 478 -15.50 -12.48 18.33
N ASN A 479 -14.53 -12.76 17.46
CA ASN A 479 -13.62 -13.89 17.55
C ASN A 479 -12.21 -13.36 17.29
N PRO A 480 -11.49 -12.86 18.31
CA PRO A 480 -10.10 -12.48 18.15
C PRO A 480 -9.28 -13.71 17.71
N GLY A 481 -9.12 -13.87 16.39
CA GLY A 481 -8.47 -15.00 15.72
C GLY A 481 -9.25 -16.32 15.80
N LYS A 482 -10.12 -16.59 14.82
CA LYS A 482 -10.78 -17.91 14.68
C LYS A 482 -9.80 -19.07 14.40
N ASP A 483 -8.55 -18.75 14.00
CA ASP A 483 -7.59 -19.74 13.51
C ASP A 483 -6.34 -19.96 14.39
N ILE A 484 -6.04 -19.14 15.43
CA ILE A 484 -4.78 -19.29 16.21
C ILE A 484 -4.93 -19.25 17.75
N LEU A 485 -5.66 -18.28 18.35
CA LEU A 485 -5.92 -18.33 19.80
C LEU A 485 -6.95 -19.42 20.16
N GLY A 486 -7.81 -19.81 19.20
CA GLY A 486 -8.80 -20.88 19.34
C GLY A 486 -9.89 -20.63 20.37
N ILE A 487 -10.02 -19.39 20.87
CA ILE A 487 -10.92 -18.99 21.96
C ILE A 487 -11.88 -17.90 21.50
N SER A 488 -13.12 -17.97 21.95
CA SER A 488 -14.11 -16.93 21.69
C SER A 488 -13.88 -15.72 22.61
N LEU A 489 -14.44 -14.55 22.26
CA LEU A 489 -14.38 -13.37 23.13
C LEU A 489 -14.99 -13.64 24.52
N GLN A 490 -15.99 -14.53 24.59
CA GLN A 490 -16.60 -14.94 25.86
C GLN A 490 -15.60 -15.73 26.71
N ASP A 491 -14.83 -16.64 26.11
CA ASP A 491 -13.80 -17.40 26.83
C ASP A 491 -12.69 -16.48 27.36
N VAL A 492 -12.31 -15.42 26.61
CA VAL A 492 -11.34 -14.41 27.06
C VAL A 492 -11.88 -13.56 28.23
N HIS A 493 -13.20 -13.35 28.30
CA HIS A 493 -13.83 -12.68 29.43
C HIS A 493 -13.83 -13.53 30.70
N ASP A 494 -14.10 -14.83 30.54
CA ASP A 494 -14.23 -15.78 31.65
C ASP A 494 -12.87 -16.30 32.17
N GLN A 495 -11.81 -16.20 31.36
CA GLN A 495 -10.44 -16.54 31.77
C GLN A 495 -9.84 -15.50 32.71
N VAL A 496 -9.05 -15.97 33.68
CA VAL A 496 -8.27 -15.10 34.59
C VAL A 496 -7.09 -14.48 33.84
N GLU A 497 -6.44 -15.25 32.96
CA GLU A 497 -5.29 -14.84 32.17
C GLU A 497 -5.71 -13.90 31.01
N LEU A 498 -4.79 -13.04 30.59
CA LEU A 498 -4.92 -12.15 29.44
C LEU A 498 -4.02 -12.67 28.30
N PRO A 499 -4.61 -13.28 27.25
CA PRO A 499 -3.84 -13.79 26.12
C PRO A 499 -3.39 -12.66 25.19
N LEU A 500 -2.07 -12.55 24.98
CA LEU A 500 -1.45 -11.54 24.13
C LEU A 500 -0.58 -12.19 23.04
N PRO A 501 -0.55 -11.67 21.80
CA PRO A 501 0.34 -12.20 20.77
C PRO A 501 1.81 -11.79 20.99
N SER A 502 2.75 -12.70 20.83
CA SER A 502 4.19 -12.41 20.85
C SER A 502 4.66 -11.76 19.51
N GLY A 503 5.89 -11.24 19.50
CA GLY A 503 6.56 -10.69 18.30
C GLY A 503 6.03 -9.33 17.83
N ARG A 504 5.17 -8.67 18.63
CA ARG A 504 4.41 -7.47 18.27
C ARG A 504 4.45 -6.44 19.39
N ASN A 505 4.27 -5.17 19.02
CA ASN A 505 4.08 -4.10 20.00
C ASN A 505 2.58 -3.96 20.30
N ILE A 506 2.22 -4.17 21.55
CA ILE A 506 0.83 -4.14 22.02
C ILE A 506 0.63 -2.90 22.86
N ARG A 507 -0.42 -2.14 22.60
CA ARG A 507 -0.88 -1.08 23.48
C ARG A 507 -2.07 -1.59 24.28
N LEU A 508 -1.94 -1.54 25.61
CA LEU A 508 -3.09 -1.73 26.48
C LEU A 508 -3.65 -0.36 26.85
N THR A 509 -4.94 -0.17 26.61
CA THR A 509 -5.70 0.96 27.14
C THR A 509 -6.61 0.42 28.26
N LEU A 510 -6.33 0.79 29.50
CA LEU A 510 -7.12 0.38 30.66
C LEU A 510 -8.01 1.53 31.14
N ARG A 511 -9.26 1.24 31.51
CA ARG A 511 -10.19 2.19 32.12
C ARG A 511 -10.87 1.60 33.34
N ALA A 512 -11.03 2.41 34.37
CA ALA A 512 -11.89 2.08 35.49
C ALA A 512 -13.36 2.18 35.05
N VAL A 513 -14.20 1.21 35.44
CA VAL A 513 -15.62 1.17 35.09
C VAL A 513 -16.43 0.97 36.37
N GLY A 514 -17.41 1.85 36.60
CA GLY A 514 -18.42 1.72 37.64
C GLY A 514 -19.72 1.12 37.11
N GLU A 515 -20.67 0.91 38.02
CA GLU A 515 -22.02 0.45 37.65
C GLU A 515 -22.81 1.57 36.95
N MET A 516 -23.44 1.24 35.82
CA MET A 516 -24.21 2.22 35.04
C MET A 516 -25.57 2.49 35.70
N ASP A 517 -25.64 3.57 36.47
CA ASP A 517 -26.88 4.09 37.08
C ASP A 517 -26.98 5.61 36.86
N LEU A 518 -27.96 6.05 36.08
CA LEU A 518 -28.18 7.47 35.75
C LEU A 518 -28.86 8.28 36.87
N GLU A 519 -29.41 7.61 37.89
CA GLU A 519 -29.86 8.32 39.09
C GLU A 519 -28.68 8.69 39.98
N TYR A 520 -27.65 7.83 40.05
CA TYR A 520 -26.42 8.14 40.79
C TYR A 520 -25.43 8.99 39.98
N TYR A 521 -25.21 8.65 38.71
CA TYR A 521 -24.29 9.35 37.81
C TYR A 521 -25.01 10.39 36.95
N GLY A 522 -24.44 11.59 36.90
CA GLY A 522 -25.04 12.72 36.17
C GLY A 522 -24.97 12.60 34.64
N HIS A 523 -24.20 11.64 34.12
CA HIS A 523 -23.99 11.44 32.68
C HIS A 523 -23.61 9.98 32.39
N ASP A 524 -23.95 9.47 31.20
CA ASP A 524 -23.64 8.09 30.78
C ASP A 524 -22.13 7.80 30.85
N ARG A 525 -21.28 8.72 30.41
CA ARG A 525 -19.81 8.56 30.52
C ARG A 525 -19.25 8.73 31.94
N ALA A 526 -20.03 9.17 32.93
CA ALA A 526 -19.49 9.52 34.25
C ALA A 526 -19.02 8.30 35.05
N HIS A 527 -19.55 7.11 34.74
CA HIS A 527 -19.10 5.83 35.31
C HIS A 527 -17.82 5.29 34.64
N ILE A 528 -17.33 5.91 33.56
CA ILE A 528 -16.13 5.49 32.83
C ILE A 528 -14.97 6.42 33.20
N GLY A 529 -13.93 5.83 33.78
CA GLY A 529 -12.74 6.53 34.22
C GLY A 529 -11.81 6.98 33.09
N ARG A 530 -10.81 7.77 33.46
CA ARG A 530 -9.76 8.22 32.53
C ARG A 530 -8.92 7.03 32.05
N PRO A 531 -8.62 6.92 30.74
CA PRO A 531 -7.76 5.85 30.24
C PRO A 531 -6.31 6.03 30.68
N ILE A 532 -5.65 4.91 30.97
CA ILE A 532 -4.19 4.80 31.04
C ILE A 532 -3.71 3.91 29.90
N GLN A 533 -2.60 4.30 29.27
CA GLN A 533 -2.04 3.63 28.10
C GLN A 533 -0.56 3.33 28.30
N PHE A 534 -0.14 2.12 27.96
CA PHE A 534 1.27 1.71 27.96
C PHE A 534 1.48 0.58 26.95
N LEU A 535 2.75 0.38 26.58
CA LEU A 535 3.15 -0.65 25.63
C LEU A 535 3.60 -1.92 26.33
N LEU A 536 3.31 -3.07 25.75
CA LEU A 536 3.83 -4.39 26.12
C LEU A 536 4.47 -5.02 24.89
N ARG A 537 5.50 -5.83 25.10
CA ARG A 537 6.15 -6.64 24.06
C ARG A 537 6.84 -7.83 24.70
N GLU A 538 6.67 -9.00 24.10
CA GLU A 538 7.49 -10.19 24.32
C GLU A 538 7.93 -10.69 22.94
N GLU A 539 9.17 -11.16 22.80
CA GLU A 539 9.66 -11.72 21.53
C GLU A 539 9.01 -13.09 21.27
N SER A 540 8.84 -13.45 20.00
CA SER A 540 8.28 -14.75 19.59
C SER A 540 9.18 -15.91 20.02
N THR A 541 8.60 -17.07 20.33
CA THR A 541 9.39 -18.29 20.63
C THR A 541 9.62 -19.19 19.42
N ASN A 542 8.82 -19.04 18.36
CA ASN A 542 8.93 -19.78 17.10
C ASN A 542 8.70 -18.86 15.90
N GLU A 543 9.63 -18.86 14.94
CA GLU A 543 9.53 -18.16 13.65
C GLU A 543 9.83 -19.09 12.45
N GLU A 544 9.44 -20.35 12.55
CA GLU A 544 9.41 -21.31 11.43
C GLU A 544 8.38 -20.89 10.35
N ASP A 545 8.45 -21.52 9.18
CA ASP A 545 7.52 -21.31 8.05
C ASP A 545 7.30 -19.83 7.67
N LEU A 546 8.41 -19.09 7.48
CA LEU A 546 8.38 -17.65 7.18
C LEU A 546 7.83 -17.32 5.78
N TYR A 547 7.94 -18.26 4.84
CA TYR A 547 7.64 -18.06 3.43
C TYR A 547 6.40 -18.85 3.02
N VAL A 548 5.54 -18.25 2.21
CA VAL A 548 4.41 -18.95 1.59
C VAL A 548 4.94 -20.04 0.64
N ASP A 549 4.41 -21.27 0.78
CA ASP A 549 4.77 -22.40 -0.09
C ASP A 549 4.18 -22.19 -1.50
N ASP A 550 5.01 -21.65 -2.37
CA ASP A 550 4.66 -21.26 -3.73
C ASP A 550 5.58 -21.97 -4.74
N ALA A 551 5.13 -22.13 -5.98
CA ALA A 551 5.95 -22.80 -6.98
C ALA A 551 7.26 -22.03 -7.21
N LEU A 552 8.40 -22.73 -7.23
CA LEU A 552 9.73 -22.11 -7.44
C LEU A 552 9.81 -21.26 -8.73
N SER A 553 9.02 -21.60 -9.75
CA SER A 553 8.88 -20.82 -10.99
C SER A 553 8.22 -19.45 -10.83
N ALA A 554 7.41 -19.27 -9.80
CA ALA A 554 6.84 -17.98 -9.39
C ALA A 554 7.81 -17.21 -8.47
N GLN A 555 8.59 -17.94 -7.67
CA GLN A 555 9.50 -17.34 -6.68
C GLN A 555 10.79 -16.78 -7.27
N ILE A 556 11.36 -17.41 -8.31
CA ILE A 556 12.55 -16.90 -9.00
C ILE A 556 12.43 -17.00 -10.52
N GLN A 557 12.80 -15.93 -11.21
CA GLN A 557 12.76 -15.85 -12.67
C GLN A 557 13.98 -15.12 -13.21
N GLY A 558 14.58 -15.65 -14.28
CA GLY A 558 15.57 -14.96 -15.09
C GLY A 558 14.90 -14.25 -16.25
N ILE A 559 15.02 -12.93 -16.33
CA ILE A 559 14.37 -12.11 -17.36
C ILE A 559 15.46 -11.42 -18.20
N TYR A 560 15.38 -11.56 -19.51
CA TYR A 560 16.23 -10.83 -20.46
C TYR A 560 15.37 -9.96 -21.37
N LEU A 561 15.69 -8.66 -21.42
CA LEU A 561 14.92 -7.65 -22.15
C LEU A 561 15.66 -7.20 -23.40
N GLN A 562 14.93 -7.10 -24.51
CA GLN A 562 15.42 -6.45 -25.74
C GLN A 562 15.04 -4.97 -25.76
N PRO A 563 15.80 -4.13 -26.49
CA PRO A 563 15.43 -2.73 -26.68
C PRO A 563 14.07 -2.59 -27.37
N ASP A 564 13.42 -1.45 -27.15
CA ASP A 564 12.12 -1.20 -27.78
C ASP A 564 12.24 -1.20 -29.31
N PRO A 565 11.33 -1.88 -30.03
CA PRO A 565 11.37 -1.91 -31.48
C PRO A 565 11.17 -0.50 -32.03
N VAL A 566 11.94 -0.16 -33.08
CA VAL A 566 11.79 1.11 -33.77
C VAL A 566 10.42 1.11 -34.45
N PRO A 567 9.56 2.13 -34.23
CA PRO A 567 8.24 2.17 -34.84
C PRO A 567 8.36 2.21 -36.37
N GLU A 568 7.78 1.22 -37.05
CA GLU A 568 7.77 1.17 -38.51
C GLU A 568 7.05 2.37 -39.12
N PHE A 569 7.72 3.02 -40.07
CA PHE A 569 7.19 4.16 -40.80
C PHE A 569 6.26 3.69 -41.93
N ASP A 570 4.95 3.81 -41.72
CA ASP A 570 3.87 3.43 -42.67
C ASP A 570 3.79 4.35 -43.92
N GLY A 571 4.85 5.08 -44.29
CA GLY A 571 4.87 5.95 -45.47
C GLY A 571 3.93 7.17 -45.43
N ARG A 572 3.11 7.33 -44.38
CA ARG A 572 2.07 8.36 -44.25
C ARG A 572 2.51 9.51 -43.34
N LEU A 573 2.56 10.73 -43.88
CA LEU A 573 2.90 11.96 -43.14
C LEU A 573 2.04 12.19 -41.88
N LYS A 574 0.78 11.73 -41.87
CA LYS A 574 -0.12 11.85 -40.71
C LYS A 574 0.37 11.05 -39.49
N THR A 575 0.98 9.90 -39.72
CA THR A 575 1.52 9.03 -38.66
C THR A 575 2.76 9.65 -38.00
N VAL A 576 3.49 10.48 -38.75
CA VAL A 576 4.67 11.24 -38.29
C VAL A 576 4.30 12.45 -37.43
N LEU A 577 3.23 13.17 -37.82
CA LEU A 577 2.80 14.39 -37.14
C LEU A 577 1.95 14.15 -35.88
N PHE A 578 1.17 13.06 -35.84
CA PHE A 578 0.19 12.82 -34.76
C PHE A 578 0.42 11.52 -33.98
N GLY A 579 1.43 10.72 -34.35
CA GLY A 579 1.68 9.40 -33.77
C GLY A 579 0.59 8.36 -34.12
N LYS A 580 0.90 7.06 -33.95
CA LYS A 580 -0.13 6.00 -33.97
C LYS A 580 -0.93 6.04 -32.66
N ARG A 581 -2.26 5.87 -32.73
CA ARG A 581 -3.12 5.67 -31.54
C ARG A 581 -2.69 4.39 -30.82
N GLY A 582 -2.69 4.41 -29.49
CA GLY A 582 -2.01 3.46 -28.59
C GLY A 582 -2.40 1.97 -28.62
N LYS A 583 -3.19 1.48 -29.59
CA LYS A 583 -3.43 0.04 -29.78
C LYS A 583 -2.41 -0.64 -30.70
N ASP A 584 -1.71 0.13 -31.54
CA ASP A 584 -0.68 -0.38 -32.46
C ASP A 584 0.74 -0.01 -32.03
N LYS A 585 0.93 0.48 -30.79
CA LYS A 585 2.26 0.77 -30.25
C LYS A 585 2.73 -0.47 -29.47
N PRO A 586 3.88 -1.07 -29.80
CA PRO A 586 4.43 -2.16 -29.00
C PRO A 586 4.63 -1.68 -27.55
N SER A 587 4.32 -2.55 -26.59
CA SER A 587 4.48 -2.32 -25.15
C SER A 587 5.91 -1.84 -24.87
N ASP A 588 6.07 -0.79 -24.05
CA ASP A 588 7.38 -0.29 -23.64
C ASP A 588 8.14 -1.36 -22.80
N MET A 589 9.47 -1.37 -22.83
CA MET A 589 10.32 -2.25 -22.03
C MET A 589 9.93 -2.27 -20.55
N ILE A 590 9.72 -1.10 -19.94
CA ILE A 590 9.31 -1.03 -18.52
C ILE A 590 7.93 -1.64 -18.34
N GLN A 591 7.02 -1.43 -19.29
CA GLN A 591 5.70 -2.05 -19.26
C GLN A 591 5.82 -3.58 -19.29
N ARG A 592 6.58 -4.15 -20.25
CA ARG A 592 6.83 -5.59 -20.34
C ARG A 592 7.40 -6.16 -19.04
N PHE A 593 8.36 -5.45 -18.44
CA PHE A 593 8.96 -5.86 -17.18
C PHE A 593 7.96 -5.80 -16.02
N SER A 594 7.21 -4.71 -15.88
CA SER A 594 6.19 -4.56 -14.83
C SER A 594 5.04 -5.57 -14.95
N ASP A 595 4.59 -5.84 -16.18
CA ASP A 595 3.53 -6.82 -16.46
C ASP A 595 3.99 -8.24 -16.07
N GLN A 596 5.26 -8.59 -16.32
CA GLN A 596 5.83 -9.88 -15.91
C GLN A 596 5.91 -10.03 -14.39
N LEU A 597 6.18 -8.93 -13.67
CA LEU A 597 6.24 -8.91 -12.21
C LEU A 597 4.88 -8.76 -11.52
N ASN A 598 3.81 -8.54 -12.30
CA ASN A 598 2.48 -8.19 -11.79
C ASN A 598 2.48 -6.94 -10.90
N VAL A 599 3.26 -5.91 -11.27
CA VAL A 599 3.36 -4.62 -10.57
C VAL A 599 2.94 -3.47 -11.48
N GLN A 600 2.65 -2.31 -10.90
CA GLN A 600 2.33 -1.11 -11.68
C GLN A 600 3.59 -0.32 -12.05
N HIS A 601 3.52 0.48 -13.12
CA HIS A 601 4.61 1.36 -13.53
C HIS A 601 4.14 2.78 -13.86
N LYS A 602 5.05 3.74 -13.66
CA LYS A 602 4.91 5.13 -14.09
C LYS A 602 6.27 5.64 -14.56
N GLY A 603 6.46 5.73 -15.87
CA GLY A 603 7.76 6.11 -16.44
C GLY A 603 8.81 5.03 -16.20
N LEU A 604 9.87 5.34 -15.45
CA LEU A 604 10.94 4.40 -15.06
C LEU A 604 10.77 3.87 -13.62
N THR A 605 9.67 4.21 -12.96
CA THR A 605 9.36 3.76 -11.61
C THR A 605 8.37 2.60 -11.66
N ILE A 606 8.65 1.53 -10.93
CA ILE A 606 7.71 0.44 -10.67
C ILE A 606 7.32 0.44 -9.19
N PHE A 607 6.06 0.10 -8.90
CA PHE A 607 5.48 0.13 -7.55
C PHE A 607 4.36 -0.90 -7.42
N GLY A 608 4.03 -1.27 -6.18
CA GLY A 608 3.02 -2.29 -5.88
C GLY A 608 1.61 -1.97 -6.38
N THR A 609 0.78 -3.01 -6.45
CA THR A 609 -0.66 -2.94 -6.68
C THR A 609 -1.38 -2.28 -5.48
N PRO A 610 -2.49 -1.56 -5.70
CA PRO A 610 -3.29 -1.01 -4.62
C PRO A 610 -3.76 -2.10 -3.65
N GLY A 611 -3.64 -1.85 -2.35
CA GLY A 611 -4.07 -2.77 -1.29
C GLY A 611 -3.01 -3.78 -0.83
N GLN A 612 -1.95 -4.03 -1.61
CA GLN A 612 -0.92 -5.02 -1.26
C GLN A 612 0.39 -4.34 -0.83
N ARG A 613 0.97 -4.80 0.28
CA ARG A 613 2.26 -4.29 0.76
C ARG A 613 3.41 -4.99 0.06
N LEU A 614 4.22 -4.21 -0.63
CA LEU A 614 5.34 -4.70 -1.43
C LEU A 614 6.63 -3.98 -1.04
N ARG A 615 7.73 -4.73 -0.84
CA ARG A 615 9.05 -4.15 -0.53
C ARG A 615 10.08 -4.56 -1.59
N PHE A 616 10.72 -3.56 -2.19
CA PHE A 616 11.78 -3.76 -3.17
C PHE A 616 13.15 -3.77 -2.50
N GLY A 617 13.96 -4.76 -2.86
CA GLY A 617 15.41 -4.69 -2.84
C GLY A 617 15.96 -4.71 -4.26
N CYS A 618 17.09 -4.07 -4.49
CA CYS A 618 17.71 -4.05 -5.80
C CYS A 618 19.22 -4.07 -5.67
N SER A 619 19.88 -4.88 -6.48
CA SER A 619 21.33 -5.03 -6.47
C SER A 619 22.03 -3.71 -6.81
N ARG A 620 23.25 -3.54 -6.30
CA ARG A 620 24.11 -2.39 -6.65
C ARG A 620 24.56 -2.38 -8.11
N ALA A 621 24.36 -3.47 -8.84
CA ALA A 621 24.68 -3.57 -10.27
C ALA A 621 23.75 -2.70 -11.13
N ILE A 622 22.53 -2.43 -10.66
CA ILE A 622 21.54 -1.58 -11.33
C ILE A 622 21.55 -0.20 -10.67
N ARG A 623 21.70 0.88 -11.44
CA ARG A 623 21.56 2.24 -10.88
C ARG A 623 20.09 2.55 -10.65
N HIS A 624 19.70 2.66 -9.38
CA HIS A 624 18.32 2.85 -8.97
C HIS A 624 18.22 3.77 -7.74
N THR A 625 17.01 4.26 -7.48
CA THR A 625 16.64 4.89 -6.22
C THR A 625 15.38 4.23 -5.68
N LEU A 626 15.42 3.78 -4.44
CA LEU A 626 14.27 3.26 -3.70
C LEU A 626 13.53 4.41 -3.01
N SER A 627 12.22 4.28 -2.86
CA SER A 627 11.46 5.20 -2.00
C SER A 627 11.85 5.01 -0.53
N PRO A 628 11.65 6.02 0.36
CA PRO A 628 11.99 5.91 1.77
C PRO A 628 11.39 4.70 2.48
N GLU A 629 10.20 4.26 2.06
CA GLU A 629 9.50 3.07 2.57
C GLU A 629 9.76 1.79 1.74
N HIS A 630 10.60 1.86 0.71
CA HIS A 630 10.93 0.74 -0.19
C HIS A 630 9.74 0.15 -0.97
N SER A 631 8.61 0.86 -1.08
CA SER A 631 7.43 0.42 -1.86
C SER A 631 7.57 0.58 -3.38
N SER A 632 8.57 1.34 -3.83
CA SER A 632 8.82 1.59 -5.25
C SER A 632 10.31 1.66 -5.57
N VAL A 633 10.66 1.22 -6.77
CA VAL A 633 12.03 1.35 -7.31
C VAL A 633 11.99 2.15 -8.61
N THR A 634 12.87 3.16 -8.70
CA THR A 634 13.03 4.00 -9.88
C THR A 634 14.40 3.75 -10.50
N PHE A 635 14.42 3.33 -11.76
CA PHE A 635 15.65 3.08 -12.50
C PHE A 635 16.21 4.39 -13.09
N ALA A 636 17.54 4.53 -13.14
CA ALA A 636 18.19 5.73 -13.68
C ALA A 636 17.96 5.90 -15.20
N GLY A 637 17.79 4.79 -15.92
CA GLY A 637 17.52 4.78 -17.36
C GLY A 637 17.24 3.37 -17.88
N LYS A 638 16.70 3.28 -19.10
CA LYS A 638 16.40 1.97 -19.74
C LYS A 638 17.65 1.10 -19.97
N ASN A 639 18.82 1.72 -20.12
CA ASN A 639 20.08 0.99 -20.32
C ASN A 639 20.48 0.15 -19.09
N GLU A 640 19.97 0.48 -17.91
CA GLU A 640 20.21 -0.26 -16.67
C GLU A 640 19.47 -1.61 -16.63
N LEU A 641 18.62 -1.91 -17.62
CA LEU A 641 17.88 -3.17 -17.75
C LEU A 641 18.28 -3.97 -19.01
N LEU A 642 19.24 -3.46 -19.80
CA LEU A 642 19.66 -4.05 -21.07
C LEU A 642 21.03 -4.71 -20.97
N ASN A 643 21.25 -5.72 -21.81
CA ASN A 643 22.51 -6.48 -21.97
C ASN A 643 22.92 -7.35 -20.77
N HIS A 644 22.04 -7.55 -19.80
CA HIS A 644 22.26 -8.47 -18.69
C HIS A 644 21.00 -9.25 -18.35
N TRP A 645 21.16 -10.36 -17.64
CA TRP A 645 20.05 -11.08 -17.06
C TRP A 645 19.56 -10.36 -15.82
N LEU A 646 18.26 -10.07 -15.76
CA LEU A 646 17.57 -9.59 -14.58
C LEU A 646 17.04 -10.79 -13.82
N VAL A 647 17.69 -11.18 -12.72
CA VAL A 647 17.17 -12.24 -11.88
C VAL A 647 16.27 -11.61 -10.83
N VAL A 648 15.01 -12.01 -10.84
CA VAL A 648 14.01 -11.48 -9.92
C VAL A 648 13.61 -12.58 -8.96
N ILE A 649 13.72 -12.27 -7.66
CA ILE A 649 13.21 -13.10 -6.57
C ILE A 649 11.94 -12.42 -6.06
N ARG A 650 10.81 -13.12 -6.08
CA ARG A 650 9.53 -12.67 -5.57
C ARG A 650 9.04 -13.66 -4.51
N ILE A 651 8.97 -13.24 -3.26
CA ILE A 651 8.58 -14.12 -2.15
C ILE A 651 7.50 -13.41 -1.34
N ASP A 652 6.42 -14.11 -1.04
CA ASP A 652 5.39 -13.64 -0.13
C ASP A 652 5.71 -14.15 1.28
N LEU A 653 5.74 -13.23 2.25
CA LEU A 653 5.90 -13.54 3.67
C LEU A 653 4.56 -13.93 4.26
N ASP A 654 4.51 -15.08 4.94
CA ASP A 654 3.32 -15.55 5.67
C ASP A 654 3.27 -14.90 7.06
N ARG A 655 3.28 -13.56 7.07
CA ARG A 655 3.29 -12.72 8.25
C ARG A 655 2.44 -11.47 8.01
N ASP A 656 1.59 -11.18 8.99
CA ASP A 656 0.72 -10.02 8.93
C ASP A 656 1.49 -8.69 9.06
N TRP A 657 0.82 -7.56 8.81
CA TRP A 657 1.44 -6.24 8.91
C TRP A 657 1.78 -5.79 10.33
N THR A 658 1.27 -6.46 11.37
CA THR A 658 1.57 -6.15 12.77
C THR A 658 2.82 -6.87 13.29
N TRP A 659 3.23 -7.94 12.62
CA TRP A 659 4.40 -8.73 12.94
C TRP A 659 5.69 -7.91 12.85
N ASP A 660 6.53 -8.02 13.89
CA ASP A 660 7.71 -7.19 14.09
C ASP A 660 8.86 -7.95 14.74
N ALA A 661 9.19 -9.15 14.24
CA ALA A 661 10.35 -9.92 14.74
C ALA A 661 11.64 -9.66 13.93
N LEU A 662 11.54 -9.11 12.70
CA LEU A 662 12.70 -8.83 11.85
C LEU A 662 13.45 -7.54 12.24
N ALA A 663 14.77 -7.55 12.05
CA ALA A 663 15.60 -6.36 12.13
C ALA A 663 15.31 -5.40 10.96
N ASP A 664 15.74 -4.14 11.06
CA ASP A 664 15.52 -3.13 10.01
C ASP A 664 16.12 -3.57 8.66
N ARG A 665 17.29 -4.21 8.70
CA ARG A 665 17.89 -4.94 7.56
C ARG A 665 17.39 -6.39 7.60
N GLY A 666 16.12 -6.57 7.25
CA GLY A 666 15.40 -7.83 7.46
C GLY A 666 15.94 -9.02 6.66
N PHE A 667 16.37 -8.82 5.41
CA PHE A 667 16.91 -9.93 4.60
C PHE A 667 18.20 -9.55 3.87
N GLU A 668 19.16 -10.45 3.89
CA GLU A 668 20.38 -10.42 3.09
C GLU A 668 20.27 -11.40 1.92
N VAL A 669 20.55 -10.93 0.69
CA VAL A 669 20.54 -11.77 -0.51
C VAL A 669 21.96 -12.14 -0.88
N ARG A 670 22.25 -13.43 -0.92
CA ARG A 670 23.54 -13.99 -1.34
C ARG A 670 23.40 -14.70 -2.68
N ARG A 671 24.45 -14.63 -3.48
CA ARG A 671 24.53 -15.25 -4.80
C ARG A 671 25.83 -16.01 -4.96
N THR A 672 25.74 -17.22 -5.49
CA THR A 672 26.85 -18.00 -6.04
C THR A 672 26.68 -18.08 -7.56
N LEU A 673 27.73 -17.73 -8.30
CA LEU A 673 27.73 -17.66 -9.76
C LEU A 673 28.80 -18.57 -10.34
N LYS A 674 28.41 -19.37 -11.32
CA LYS A 674 29.31 -20.31 -12.01
C LYS A 674 28.95 -20.40 -13.50
N PHE A 675 29.95 -20.49 -14.38
CA PHE A 675 29.73 -20.90 -15.77
C PHE A 675 29.80 -22.43 -15.87
N GLN A 676 28.93 -23.05 -16.66
CA GLN A 676 28.77 -24.51 -16.71
C GLN A 676 30.08 -25.27 -17.02
N SER A 677 30.93 -24.72 -17.87
CA SER A 677 32.24 -25.27 -18.27
C SER A 677 33.35 -25.08 -17.24
N GLU A 678 33.17 -24.17 -16.26
CA GLU A 678 34.16 -23.90 -15.22
C GLU A 678 33.96 -24.84 -14.01
N ALA A 679 35.07 -25.38 -13.50
CA ALA A 679 35.01 -26.31 -12.37
C ALA A 679 34.71 -25.62 -11.03
N ASN A 680 35.14 -24.37 -10.86
CA ASN A 680 34.96 -23.59 -9.65
C ASN A 680 34.01 -22.40 -9.93
N PRO A 681 33.16 -22.02 -8.98
CA PRO A 681 32.34 -20.82 -9.09
C PRO A 681 33.22 -19.56 -9.16
N LEU A 682 32.80 -18.59 -9.98
CA LEU A 682 33.46 -17.29 -10.10
C LEU A 682 33.19 -16.42 -8.87
N GLU A 683 31.98 -16.52 -8.32
CA GLU A 683 31.56 -15.85 -7.09
C GLU A 683 30.91 -16.87 -6.17
N THR A 684 31.24 -16.84 -4.87
CA THR A 684 30.66 -17.73 -3.86
C THR A 684 30.15 -16.89 -2.71
N ASP A 685 28.89 -17.12 -2.34
CA ASP A 685 28.18 -16.47 -1.21
C ASP A 685 28.33 -14.95 -1.19
N LYS A 686 28.36 -14.33 -2.37
CA LYS A 686 28.53 -12.90 -2.50
C LYS A 686 27.23 -12.21 -2.12
N VAL A 687 27.29 -11.32 -1.14
CA VAL A 687 26.16 -10.45 -0.78
C VAL A 687 25.89 -9.46 -1.92
N VAL A 688 24.77 -9.64 -2.62
CA VAL A 688 24.39 -8.82 -3.78
C VAL A 688 23.51 -7.62 -3.40
N GLY A 689 22.80 -7.72 -2.27
CA GLY A 689 21.99 -6.64 -1.72
C GLY A 689 21.20 -7.08 -0.49
N ASP A 690 20.32 -6.21 -0.04
CA ASP A 690 19.41 -6.47 1.08
C ASP A 690 18.00 -5.96 0.77
N ILE A 691 17.02 -6.52 1.48
CA ILE A 691 15.63 -6.09 1.47
C ILE A 691 15.31 -5.54 2.86
N MET A 692 14.99 -4.25 2.94
CA MET A 692 14.64 -3.57 4.18
C MET A 692 13.11 -3.49 4.33
N LEU A 693 12.57 -4.00 5.44
CA LEU A 693 11.15 -3.91 5.75
C LEU A 693 10.87 -2.66 6.59
N MET A 694 10.87 -1.51 5.91
CA MET A 694 10.50 -0.25 6.56
C MET A 694 9.09 -0.30 7.14
N LYS A 695 8.98 0.18 8.38
CA LYS A 695 7.72 0.17 9.16
C LYS A 695 6.74 1.28 8.80
N THR A 696 6.55 1.52 7.51
CA THR A 696 5.68 2.59 7.01
C THR A 696 4.85 2.04 5.87
N ALA A 697 3.55 2.29 5.89
CA ALA A 697 2.65 1.96 4.79
C ALA A 697 2.56 3.14 3.80
N SER A 698 2.62 2.85 2.51
CA SER A 698 2.41 3.85 1.46
C SER A 698 0.92 4.11 1.25
N ARG A 699 0.55 5.27 0.70
CA ARG A 699 -0.87 5.59 0.43
C ARG A 699 -1.52 4.65 -0.59
N ILE A 700 -0.74 4.02 -1.46
CA ILE A 700 -1.24 3.04 -2.44
C ILE A 700 -1.61 1.73 -1.74
N GLU A 701 -0.80 1.31 -0.77
CA GLU A 701 -1.03 0.11 0.05
C GLU A 701 -2.31 0.26 0.90
N LEU A 702 -2.59 1.47 1.40
CA LEU A 702 -3.78 1.76 2.21
C LEU A 702 -5.10 1.84 1.42
N THR A 703 -5.09 1.57 0.11
CA THR A 703 -6.32 1.53 -0.70
C THR A 703 -6.92 0.12 -0.64
N ASN A 704 -7.88 -0.12 0.26
CA ASN A 704 -8.41 -1.45 0.58
C ASN A 704 -7.29 -2.43 0.98
N PRO A 705 -6.60 -2.18 2.12
CA PRO A 705 -5.42 -2.92 2.51
C PRO A 705 -5.72 -4.39 2.84
N ASP A 706 -4.96 -5.28 2.22
CA ASP A 706 -4.81 -6.69 2.60
C ASP A 706 -3.60 -6.81 3.53
N ARG A 707 -3.86 -7.12 4.80
CA ARG A 707 -2.85 -7.09 5.87
C ARG A 707 -2.25 -8.45 6.20
N ASP A 708 -2.65 -9.49 5.48
CA ASP A 708 -2.32 -10.88 5.83
C ASP A 708 -0.89 -11.25 5.41
N HIS A 709 -0.37 -10.62 4.35
CA HIS A 709 0.95 -10.92 3.80
C HIS A 709 1.72 -9.66 3.40
N THR A 710 3.03 -9.83 3.20
CA THR A 710 3.92 -8.81 2.62
C THR A 710 4.75 -9.43 1.49
N THR A 711 4.66 -8.87 0.29
CA THR A 711 5.44 -9.31 -0.88
C THR A 711 6.84 -8.68 -0.89
N LEU A 712 7.87 -9.49 -1.03
CA LEU A 712 9.24 -9.06 -1.24
C LEU A 712 9.62 -9.25 -2.71
N ILE A 713 10.22 -8.24 -3.33
CA ILE A 713 10.81 -8.35 -4.67
C ILE A 713 12.27 -7.91 -4.62
N PHE A 714 13.19 -8.80 -4.96
CA PHE A 714 14.59 -8.47 -5.17
C PHE A 714 14.95 -8.53 -6.65
N ILE A 715 15.63 -7.51 -7.17
CA ILE A 715 16.06 -7.44 -8.58
C ILE A 715 17.59 -7.41 -8.64
N ASP A 716 18.17 -8.43 -9.23
CA ASP A 716 19.60 -8.54 -9.48
C ASP A 716 19.94 -8.42 -10.97
N ALA A 717 21.10 -7.84 -11.28
CA ALA A 717 21.63 -7.81 -12.64
C ALA A 717 22.90 -8.68 -12.73
N VAL A 718 22.85 -9.67 -13.62
CA VAL A 718 23.92 -10.64 -13.83
C VAL A 718 24.47 -10.50 -15.25
N GLU A 719 25.78 -10.22 -15.35
CA GLU A 719 26.46 -10.08 -16.64
C GLU A 719 26.55 -11.44 -17.36
N PRO A 720 26.00 -11.58 -18.58
CA PRO A 720 26.04 -12.82 -19.36
C PRO A 720 27.40 -13.11 -19.99
N LYS A 721 28.34 -12.16 -19.95
CA LYS A 721 29.67 -12.31 -20.53
C LYS A 721 30.68 -12.77 -19.49
N PRO A 722 31.54 -13.75 -19.82
CA PRO A 722 32.70 -14.06 -18.98
C PRO A 722 33.66 -12.85 -18.96
N ALA A 723 34.38 -12.66 -17.84
CA ALA A 723 35.24 -11.50 -17.59
C ALA A 723 36.55 -11.48 -18.41
N ASN A 724 36.84 -12.54 -19.17
CA ASN A 724 38.04 -12.75 -20.00
C ASN A 724 37.64 -13.11 -21.44
N ASP A 725 38.61 -13.22 -22.37
CA ASP A 725 38.47 -13.69 -23.77
C ASP A 725 37.84 -15.11 -23.94
N GLY A 726 37.18 -15.65 -22.91
CA GLY A 726 36.47 -16.92 -22.93
C GLY A 726 35.20 -16.87 -23.77
N PHE A 727 34.77 -18.04 -24.24
CA PHE A 727 33.54 -18.18 -25.01
C PHE A 727 32.30 -18.06 -24.11
N PRO A 728 31.16 -17.56 -24.63
CA PRO A 728 29.91 -17.55 -23.89
C PRO A 728 29.47 -18.94 -23.46
N ASP A 729 28.89 -19.05 -22.28
CA ASP A 729 28.47 -20.32 -21.69
C ASP A 729 27.22 -20.14 -20.81
N VAL A 730 26.56 -21.25 -20.47
CA VAL A 730 25.38 -21.27 -19.60
C VAL A 730 25.77 -20.79 -18.19
N LEU A 731 24.99 -19.87 -17.64
CA LEU A 731 25.16 -19.36 -16.29
C LEU A 731 24.38 -20.22 -15.29
N GLU A 732 25.06 -20.78 -14.31
CA GLU A 732 24.47 -21.45 -13.15
C GLU A 732 24.50 -20.48 -11.96
N LEU A 733 23.32 -20.14 -11.44
CA LEU A 733 23.15 -19.24 -10.31
C LEU A 733 22.46 -19.97 -9.17
N SER A 734 22.95 -19.77 -7.95
CA SER A 734 22.29 -20.18 -6.72
C SER A 734 22.09 -18.94 -5.86
N TYR A 735 20.85 -18.72 -5.42
CA TYR A 735 20.48 -17.61 -4.54
C TYR A 735 20.08 -18.15 -3.18
N GLU A 736 20.49 -17.42 -2.13
CA GLU A 736 20.09 -17.66 -0.75
C GLU A 736 19.56 -16.36 -0.15
N LEU A 737 18.40 -16.42 0.48
CA LEU A 737 17.80 -15.32 1.23
C LEU A 737 17.94 -15.60 2.73
N VAL A 738 18.76 -14.80 3.41
CA VAL A 738 19.07 -14.97 4.84
C VAL A 738 18.26 -13.94 5.66
N PRO A 739 17.29 -14.38 6.49
CA PRO A 739 16.57 -13.49 7.40
C PRO A 739 17.45 -13.06 8.58
N HIS A 740 17.27 -11.83 9.04
CA HIS A 740 17.89 -11.28 10.25
C HIS A 740 16.80 -10.87 11.25
N PHE A 741 16.71 -11.63 12.34
CA PHE A 741 15.80 -11.36 13.44
C PHE A 741 16.41 -10.38 14.45
N ARG A 742 15.55 -9.74 15.25
CA ARG A 742 15.96 -8.82 16.32
C ARG A 742 16.62 -9.53 17.49
N ASP A 743 16.09 -10.70 17.83
CA ASP A 743 16.65 -11.59 18.84
C ASP A 743 17.29 -12.80 18.14
N GLU A 744 18.58 -13.00 18.39
CA GLU A 744 19.37 -14.08 17.82
C GLU A 744 19.03 -15.46 18.43
N ASN A 745 18.28 -15.49 19.55
CA ASN A 745 17.95 -16.73 20.26
C ASN A 745 16.66 -17.42 19.79
N VAL A 746 15.92 -16.81 18.85
CA VAL A 746 14.67 -17.37 18.32
C VAL A 746 14.98 -18.42 17.26
N PRO A 747 14.40 -19.64 17.34
CA PRO A 747 14.45 -20.62 16.26
C PRO A 747 13.90 -20.01 14.96
N SER A 748 14.77 -19.86 13.97
CA SER A 748 14.43 -19.32 12.65
C SER A 748 14.16 -20.43 11.65
N SER A 749 13.27 -20.19 10.68
CA SER A 749 13.12 -21.04 9.50
C SER A 749 14.45 -21.23 8.74
N ASP A 750 14.54 -22.31 7.95
CA ASP A 750 15.63 -22.49 7.00
C ASP A 750 15.69 -21.31 6.01
N ASN A 751 16.91 -20.97 5.56
CA ASN A 751 17.10 -19.94 4.55
C ASN A 751 16.43 -20.39 3.24
N TRP A 752 15.70 -19.49 2.59
CA TRP A 752 15.18 -19.77 1.26
C TRP A 752 16.35 -19.89 0.28
N THR A 753 16.38 -20.97 -0.51
CA THR A 753 17.41 -21.23 -1.52
C THR A 753 16.78 -21.63 -2.84
N ALA A 754 17.35 -21.14 -3.95
CA ALA A 754 16.90 -21.50 -5.28
C ALA A 754 18.02 -21.46 -6.32
N ASP A 755 18.02 -22.47 -7.18
CA ASP A 755 18.96 -22.58 -8.30
C ASP A 755 18.27 -22.27 -9.63
N ILE A 756 18.96 -21.51 -10.49
CA ILE A 756 18.49 -21.18 -11.83
C ILE A 756 19.65 -21.21 -12.84
N SER A 757 19.42 -21.87 -13.96
CA SER A 757 20.35 -21.88 -15.10
C SER A 757 19.85 -20.93 -16.18
N LEU A 758 20.70 -20.06 -16.71
CA LEU A 758 20.35 -19.03 -17.68
C LEU A 758 21.08 -19.25 -19.02
N PRO A 759 20.37 -19.19 -20.17
CA PRO A 759 20.95 -19.41 -21.48
C PRO A 759 21.87 -18.28 -21.93
N VAL A 760 22.72 -18.61 -22.90
CA VAL A 760 23.58 -17.66 -23.59
C VAL A 760 22.75 -16.66 -24.41
N THR A 761 23.02 -15.37 -24.20
CA THR A 761 22.39 -14.24 -24.92
C THR A 761 23.34 -13.53 -25.88
N THR A 762 24.62 -13.86 -25.83
CA THR A 762 25.67 -13.22 -26.61
C THR A 762 25.89 -13.97 -27.93
N ILE A 763 25.85 -13.22 -29.03
CA ILE A 763 26.09 -13.78 -30.36
C ILE A 763 27.56 -14.17 -30.57
N PRO A 764 27.86 -15.23 -31.34
CA PRO A 764 29.22 -15.53 -31.75
C PRO A 764 29.89 -14.35 -32.47
N ALA A 765 31.11 -14.02 -32.04
CA ALA A 765 31.88 -12.89 -32.59
C ALA A 765 32.51 -13.20 -33.96
N GLN A 766 32.79 -14.48 -34.23
CA GLN A 766 33.45 -14.93 -35.45
C GLN A 766 32.56 -14.75 -36.68
N VAL A 767 33.13 -14.21 -37.77
CA VAL A 767 32.43 -14.04 -39.06
C VAL A 767 33.07 -14.98 -40.07
N PRO A 768 32.30 -15.91 -40.68
CA PRO A 768 32.88 -16.88 -41.60
C PRO A 768 33.31 -16.18 -42.90
N LYS A 769 34.44 -16.60 -43.47
CA LYS A 769 34.96 -16.09 -44.75
C LYS A 769 35.31 -17.25 -45.68
N VAL A 770 34.62 -17.33 -46.82
CA VAL A 770 34.87 -18.36 -47.84
C VAL A 770 36.15 -18.01 -48.63
N VAL A 771 37.03 -18.99 -48.81
CA VAL A 771 38.30 -18.89 -49.56
C VAL A 771 38.22 -19.63 -50.89
N SER A 772 37.70 -20.86 -50.88
CA SER A 772 37.59 -21.69 -52.08
C SER A 772 36.32 -22.54 -52.04
N ALA A 773 35.98 -23.12 -53.20
CA ALA A 773 34.84 -24.01 -53.36
C ALA A 773 35.18 -25.11 -54.36
N GLY A 774 34.59 -26.29 -54.19
CA GLY A 774 34.78 -27.42 -55.11
C GLY A 774 33.66 -28.44 -55.06
N VAL A 775 33.78 -29.49 -55.87
CA VAL A 775 32.79 -30.57 -55.94
C VAL A 775 33.36 -31.83 -55.30
N ALA A 776 32.69 -32.33 -54.28
CA ALA A 776 32.94 -33.65 -53.69
C ALA A 776 32.13 -34.69 -54.47
N LEU A 777 32.78 -35.79 -54.85
CA LEU A 777 32.17 -36.86 -55.63
C LEU A 777 32.34 -38.18 -54.88
N SER A 778 31.28 -38.98 -54.75
CA SER A 778 31.36 -40.35 -54.21
C SER A 778 32.34 -41.22 -55.01
N PRO A 779 32.82 -42.36 -54.49
CA PRO A 779 33.65 -43.29 -55.28
C PRO A 779 33.03 -43.63 -56.64
N TYR A 780 33.89 -43.93 -57.62
CA TYR A 780 33.47 -44.37 -58.95
C TYR A 780 33.33 -45.89 -58.96
N GLU A 781 32.14 -46.39 -59.30
CA GLU A 781 31.85 -47.82 -59.32
C GLU A 781 31.29 -48.22 -60.69
N HIS A 782 31.75 -49.36 -61.21
CA HIS A 782 31.28 -49.97 -62.44
C HIS A 782 31.01 -51.46 -62.23
N ASP A 783 30.23 -52.07 -63.13
CA ASP A 783 30.02 -53.52 -63.16
C ASP A 783 31.26 -54.29 -63.67
N ASP A 784 31.34 -55.60 -63.42
CA ASP A 784 32.47 -56.44 -63.86
C ASP A 784 32.84 -56.28 -65.35
N PRO A 785 31.90 -56.25 -66.33
CA PRO A 785 32.24 -56.03 -67.73
C PRO A 785 32.58 -54.57 -68.08
N TYR A 786 32.46 -53.63 -67.14
CA TYR A 786 32.60 -52.20 -67.34
C TYR A 786 31.65 -51.63 -68.42
N ALA A 787 30.45 -52.19 -68.50
CA ALA A 787 29.37 -51.77 -69.40
C ALA A 787 28.41 -50.77 -68.75
N ASN A 788 28.33 -50.74 -67.43
CA ASN A 788 27.45 -49.88 -66.66
C ASN A 788 28.16 -49.24 -65.47
N THR A 789 27.80 -48.01 -65.11
CA THR A 789 28.38 -47.30 -63.95
C THR A 789 27.29 -46.73 -63.06
N THR A 790 27.51 -46.71 -61.74
CA THR A 790 26.53 -46.11 -60.82
C THR A 790 26.62 -44.57 -60.87
N PRO A 791 25.49 -43.84 -60.75
CA PRO A 791 25.49 -42.40 -60.61
C PRO A 791 26.25 -41.96 -59.36
N ARG A 792 27.29 -41.14 -59.52
CA ARG A 792 28.04 -40.59 -58.39
C ARG A 792 27.20 -39.54 -57.64
N ARG A 793 27.21 -39.60 -56.31
CA ARG A 793 26.68 -38.50 -55.48
C ARG A 793 27.64 -37.33 -55.57
N LYS A 794 27.09 -36.12 -55.73
CA LYS A 794 27.87 -34.88 -55.90
C LYS A 794 27.41 -33.89 -54.84
N TYR A 795 28.36 -33.31 -54.12
CA TYR A 795 28.12 -32.27 -53.15
C TYR A 795 29.01 -31.07 -53.44
N LEU A 796 28.52 -29.86 -53.16
CA LEU A 796 29.36 -28.67 -53.12
C LEU A 796 30.05 -28.64 -51.76
N TRP A 797 31.36 -28.42 -51.75
CA TRP A 797 32.10 -28.12 -50.53
C TRP A 797 32.66 -26.70 -50.59
N LEU A 798 32.76 -26.07 -49.42
CA LEU A 798 33.33 -24.74 -49.21
C LEU A 798 34.48 -24.82 -48.22
N GLU A 799 35.57 -24.11 -48.50
CA GLU A 799 36.70 -23.91 -47.60
C GLU A 799 36.61 -22.51 -46.97
N PHE A 800 36.73 -22.45 -45.64
CA PHE A 800 36.72 -21.22 -44.86
C PHE A 800 38.13 -20.82 -44.43
N ALA A 801 38.35 -19.52 -44.20
CA ALA A 801 39.68 -18.96 -43.92
C ALA A 801 40.29 -19.44 -42.60
N GLU A 802 39.45 -19.78 -41.63
CA GLU A 802 39.83 -20.22 -40.29
C GLU A 802 38.79 -21.22 -39.77
N PRO A 803 39.19 -22.16 -38.89
CA PRO A 803 38.26 -23.06 -38.24
C PRO A 803 37.32 -22.29 -37.28
N VAL A 804 36.20 -22.91 -36.93
CA VAL A 804 35.30 -22.36 -35.90
C VAL A 804 36.03 -22.33 -34.55
N ALA A 805 36.08 -21.16 -33.91
CA ALA A 805 36.90 -20.94 -32.71
C ALA A 805 36.31 -21.58 -31.45
N ASN A 806 34.99 -21.46 -31.25
CA ASN A 806 34.29 -22.07 -30.12
C ASN A 806 33.88 -23.51 -30.46
N PRO A 807 34.29 -24.53 -29.68
CA PRO A 807 33.87 -25.92 -29.90
C PRO A 807 32.35 -26.17 -29.81
N GLN A 808 31.60 -25.28 -29.12
CA GLN A 808 30.14 -25.37 -29.02
C GLN A 808 29.39 -24.70 -30.19
N ASP A 809 30.13 -24.00 -31.06
CA ASP A 809 29.58 -23.35 -32.24
C ASP A 809 29.71 -24.24 -33.48
N ALA A 810 28.84 -23.99 -34.45
CA ALA A 810 28.93 -24.60 -35.77
C ALA A 810 28.63 -23.59 -36.88
N LEU A 811 28.88 -24.03 -38.10
CA LEU A 811 28.65 -23.23 -39.29
C LEU A 811 27.25 -23.50 -39.86
N PHE A 812 26.49 -22.44 -40.08
CA PHE A 812 25.13 -22.49 -40.61
C PHE A 812 25.03 -21.75 -41.93
N CYS A 813 24.10 -22.20 -42.78
CA CYS A 813 23.80 -21.62 -44.07
C CYS A 813 22.30 -21.44 -44.27
N ARG A 814 21.90 -20.43 -45.04
CA ARG A 814 20.52 -20.27 -45.53
C ARG A 814 20.50 -19.66 -46.92
N VAL A 815 19.48 -20.01 -47.70
CA VAL A 815 19.25 -19.43 -49.03
C VAL A 815 18.47 -18.13 -48.88
N LEU A 816 18.97 -17.06 -49.48
CA LEU A 816 18.27 -15.77 -49.57
C LEU A 816 17.52 -15.62 -50.90
N ALA A 817 18.13 -16.09 -51.99
CA ALA A 817 17.56 -15.99 -53.33
C ALA A 817 18.07 -17.12 -54.24
N ASN A 818 17.25 -17.46 -55.24
CA ASN A 818 17.62 -18.34 -56.36
C ASN A 818 17.32 -17.60 -57.68
N SER A 819 18.26 -17.70 -58.62
CA SER A 819 18.12 -17.19 -59.98
C SER A 819 18.54 -18.27 -60.99
N PRO A 820 17.84 -18.43 -62.12
CA PRO A 820 18.23 -19.39 -63.16
C PRO A 820 19.56 -18.97 -63.82
N ASP A 821 20.31 -19.93 -64.37
CA ASP A 821 21.51 -19.60 -65.15
C ASP A 821 21.13 -18.78 -66.40
N PRO A 822 21.61 -17.53 -66.55
CA PRO A 822 21.29 -16.68 -67.70
C PRO A 822 21.74 -17.28 -69.04
N ILE A 823 22.71 -18.18 -69.03
CA ILE A 823 23.22 -18.86 -70.23
C ILE A 823 22.18 -19.88 -70.74
N LEU A 824 21.49 -20.58 -69.83
CA LEU A 824 20.44 -21.55 -70.14
C LEU A 824 19.06 -20.90 -70.32
N ALA A 825 18.80 -19.81 -69.59
CA ALA A 825 17.53 -19.11 -69.58
C ALA A 825 17.31 -18.24 -70.83
N LYS A 826 16.03 -18.01 -71.16
CA LYS A 826 15.61 -17.07 -72.19
C LYS A 826 15.69 -15.63 -71.65
N VAL A 827 16.79 -14.96 -71.99
CA VAL A 827 17.20 -13.63 -71.47
C VAL A 827 16.13 -12.53 -71.67
N ASN A 828 15.23 -12.63 -72.66
CA ASN A 828 14.25 -11.58 -72.97
C ASN A 828 12.98 -11.57 -72.07
N LYS A 829 13.01 -12.19 -70.87
CA LYS A 829 11.86 -12.17 -69.93
C LYS A 829 12.06 -11.07 -68.85
N PRO A 830 11.20 -10.04 -68.76
CA PRO A 830 11.32 -8.95 -67.78
C PRO A 830 11.39 -9.41 -66.31
N GLU A 831 10.70 -10.51 -65.98
CA GLU A 831 10.66 -11.10 -64.63
C GLU A 831 12.05 -11.53 -64.10
N LEU A 832 13.02 -11.77 -64.99
CA LEU A 832 14.38 -12.17 -64.63
C LEU A 832 15.29 -10.97 -64.26
N TYR A 833 14.83 -9.73 -64.47
CA TYR A 833 15.60 -8.52 -64.16
C TYR A 833 15.26 -7.89 -62.80
N ILE A 834 14.26 -8.43 -62.09
CA ILE A 834 13.85 -7.95 -60.77
C ILE A 834 14.58 -8.78 -59.71
N ALA A 835 15.40 -8.13 -58.90
CA ALA A 835 16.05 -8.78 -57.77
C ALA A 835 15.00 -9.29 -56.77
N PRO A 836 15.07 -10.55 -56.33
CA PRO A 836 14.21 -11.05 -55.26
C PRO A 836 14.45 -10.26 -53.97
N GLU A 837 13.37 -9.98 -53.24
CA GLU A 837 13.46 -9.45 -51.88
C GLU A 837 14.04 -10.52 -50.95
N GLU A 838 15.08 -10.17 -50.20
CA GLU A 838 15.76 -11.12 -49.31
C GLU A 838 14.96 -11.26 -48.02
N PRO A 839 14.60 -12.49 -47.61
CA PRO A 839 13.84 -12.70 -46.39
C PRO A 839 14.66 -12.36 -45.14
N THR A 840 14.00 -11.81 -44.13
CA THR A 840 14.57 -11.61 -42.79
C THR A 840 14.92 -12.96 -42.14
N LEU A 841 15.74 -12.95 -41.10
CA LEU A 841 16.06 -14.17 -40.35
C LEU A 841 14.81 -14.64 -39.61
N PRO A 842 14.31 -15.87 -39.85
CA PRO A 842 13.07 -16.36 -39.24
C PRO A 842 13.32 -16.84 -37.81
N ILE A 843 13.78 -15.94 -36.94
CA ILE A 843 13.91 -16.15 -35.50
C ILE A 843 12.83 -15.34 -34.77
N ALA A 844 12.46 -15.78 -33.57
CA ALA A 844 11.53 -15.02 -32.73
C ALA A 844 12.18 -13.71 -32.27
N ASP A 845 11.41 -12.62 -32.23
CA ASP A 845 11.92 -11.30 -31.80
C ASP A 845 12.35 -11.26 -30.33
N GLU A 846 11.83 -12.18 -29.50
CA GLU A 846 12.17 -12.35 -28.07
C GLU A 846 12.26 -11.02 -27.30
N LEU A 847 11.25 -10.14 -27.46
CA LEU A 847 11.25 -8.82 -26.81
C LEU A 847 11.39 -8.87 -25.28
N ILE A 848 10.93 -9.98 -24.70
CA ILE A 848 11.19 -10.42 -23.34
C ILE A 848 11.40 -11.93 -23.36
N ARG A 849 12.45 -12.41 -22.71
CA ARG A 849 12.71 -13.83 -22.50
C ARG A 849 12.69 -14.11 -21.01
N VAL A 850 11.86 -15.05 -20.58
CA VAL A 850 11.71 -15.45 -19.18
C VAL A 850 12.15 -16.91 -19.04
N ILE A 851 12.96 -17.18 -18.04
CA ILE A 851 13.47 -18.50 -17.68
C ILE A 851 13.05 -18.80 -16.25
N SER A 852 12.51 -19.99 -16.04
CA SER A 852 12.17 -20.51 -14.71
C SER A 852 13.12 -21.67 -14.34
N PRO A 853 13.32 -21.94 -13.03
CA PRO A 853 14.08 -23.09 -12.57
C PRO A 853 13.65 -24.41 -13.21
N GLY A 854 14.61 -25.26 -13.55
CA GLY A 854 14.37 -26.58 -14.14
C GLY A 854 13.96 -26.58 -15.62
N GLN A 855 13.94 -25.42 -16.29
CA GLN A 855 13.67 -25.35 -17.73
C GLN A 855 14.81 -25.98 -18.54
N SER A 856 14.47 -26.86 -19.49
CA SER A 856 15.43 -27.49 -20.41
C SER A 856 15.71 -26.64 -21.65
N ASP A 857 16.80 -26.94 -22.36
CA ASP A 857 17.12 -26.33 -23.65
C ASP A 857 15.97 -26.50 -24.66
N ASP A 858 15.41 -25.38 -25.11
CA ASP A 858 14.29 -25.29 -26.04
C ASP A 858 14.73 -25.18 -27.50
N LEU A 859 16.05 -25.24 -27.78
CA LEU A 859 16.65 -25.12 -29.11
C LEU A 859 16.15 -23.88 -29.87
N ALA A 860 15.91 -22.78 -29.13
CA ALA A 860 15.28 -21.56 -29.63
C ALA A 860 15.99 -21.03 -30.89
N GLY A 861 15.30 -21.02 -32.03
CA GLY A 861 15.84 -20.53 -33.30
C GLY A 861 16.73 -21.51 -34.07
N MET A 862 17.01 -22.72 -33.57
CA MET A 862 17.92 -23.69 -34.23
C MET A 862 17.48 -24.07 -35.66
N GLY A 863 16.17 -24.09 -35.92
CA GLY A 863 15.60 -24.38 -37.24
C GLY A 863 15.65 -23.23 -38.25
N ALA A 864 16.14 -22.03 -37.88
CA ALA A 864 16.12 -20.87 -38.76
C ALA A 864 17.20 -20.92 -39.86
N MET A 865 18.27 -21.69 -39.66
CA MET A 865 19.33 -21.93 -40.63
C MET A 865 19.70 -23.41 -40.68
N GLN A 866 20.24 -23.85 -41.82
CA GLN A 866 20.65 -25.24 -42.04
C GLN A 866 22.12 -25.42 -41.61
N LEU A 867 22.36 -26.42 -40.75
CA LEU A 867 23.70 -26.79 -40.30
C LEU A 867 24.55 -27.33 -41.47
N MET A 868 25.79 -26.86 -41.58
CA MET A 868 26.76 -27.40 -42.54
C MET A 868 27.51 -28.60 -41.98
N GLU A 869 27.86 -29.54 -42.84
CA GLU A 869 28.54 -30.78 -42.44
C GLU A 869 30.06 -30.62 -42.55
N ARG A 870 30.77 -30.72 -41.43
CA ARG A 870 32.23 -30.61 -41.38
C ARG A 870 32.88 -31.87 -41.96
N SER A 871 33.97 -31.69 -42.71
CA SER A 871 34.80 -32.81 -43.19
C SER A 871 35.46 -33.58 -42.03
N SER A 872 35.62 -34.90 -42.18
CA SER A 872 36.34 -35.72 -41.19
C SER A 872 37.84 -35.43 -41.14
N ASP A 873 38.41 -34.97 -42.25
CA ASP A 873 39.85 -34.86 -42.45
C ASP A 873 40.34 -33.40 -42.42
N SER A 874 39.43 -32.43 -42.22
CA SER A 874 39.76 -31.00 -42.22
C SER A 874 38.79 -30.14 -41.42
N ASP A 875 39.33 -29.12 -40.75
CA ASP A 875 38.59 -28.23 -39.85
C ASP A 875 38.01 -26.99 -40.55
N VAL A 876 38.39 -26.79 -41.81
CA VAL A 876 38.00 -25.64 -42.64
C VAL A 876 37.13 -26.01 -43.84
N HIS A 877 37.01 -27.30 -44.17
CA HIS A 877 36.20 -27.78 -45.30
C HIS A 877 34.83 -28.27 -44.81
N TYR A 878 33.77 -27.74 -45.41
CA TYR A 878 32.40 -28.08 -45.07
C TYR A 878 31.60 -28.41 -46.33
N LEU A 879 30.77 -29.45 -46.27
CA LEU A 879 29.77 -29.73 -47.30
C LEU A 879 28.61 -28.75 -47.14
N LEU A 880 28.22 -28.13 -48.24
CA LEU A 880 27.02 -27.31 -48.33
C LEU A 880 25.83 -28.22 -48.63
N PRO A 881 24.91 -28.45 -47.68
CA PRO A 881 23.73 -29.25 -47.94
C PRO A 881 22.82 -28.57 -48.97
N LEU A 882 21.99 -29.37 -49.64
CA LEU A 882 20.98 -28.82 -50.54
C LEU A 882 19.93 -28.04 -49.75
N PRO A 883 19.36 -26.97 -50.34
CA PRO A 883 18.27 -26.22 -49.72
C PRO A 883 17.12 -27.15 -49.29
N PRO A 884 16.46 -26.89 -48.15
CA PRO A 884 15.34 -27.71 -47.69
C PRO A 884 14.26 -27.83 -48.78
N GLY A 885 13.84 -29.07 -49.08
CA GLY A 885 12.85 -29.36 -50.11
C GLY A 885 13.42 -29.49 -51.54
N MET A 886 14.74 -29.42 -51.72
CA MET A 886 15.40 -29.74 -52.99
C MET A 886 16.12 -31.08 -52.93
N ASP A 887 15.91 -31.89 -53.96
CA ASP A 887 16.64 -33.13 -54.22
C ASP A 887 17.78 -32.92 -55.25
N PRO A 888 18.76 -33.84 -55.35
CA PRO A 888 19.85 -33.76 -56.32
C PRO A 888 19.44 -33.67 -57.81
N ASP A 889 18.20 -34.05 -58.13
CA ASP A 889 17.64 -33.99 -59.48
C ASP A 889 16.76 -32.75 -59.74
N SER A 890 16.67 -31.83 -58.76
CA SER A 890 15.87 -30.59 -58.88
C SER A 890 16.39 -29.69 -59.98
N LYS A 891 15.48 -29.12 -60.79
CA LYS A 891 15.85 -28.30 -61.95
C LYS A 891 16.41 -26.93 -61.56
N GLU A 892 16.09 -26.47 -60.35
CA GLU A 892 16.57 -25.25 -59.71
C GLU A 892 18.10 -25.25 -59.53
N LEU A 893 18.73 -26.44 -59.53
CA LEU A 893 20.18 -26.61 -59.47
C LEU A 893 20.89 -26.17 -60.77
N PHE A 894 20.17 -25.97 -61.87
CA PHE A 894 20.67 -25.29 -63.09
C PHE A 894 20.70 -23.76 -62.95
N GLY A 895 20.83 -23.26 -61.72
CA GLY A 895 20.82 -21.85 -61.38
C GLY A 895 21.90 -21.47 -60.38
N PHE A 896 21.87 -20.20 -59.98
CA PHE A 896 22.72 -19.61 -58.97
C PHE A 896 21.91 -19.26 -57.73
N PHE A 897 22.52 -19.51 -56.59
CA PHE A 897 21.95 -19.23 -55.28
C PHE A 897 22.73 -18.09 -54.61
N THR A 898 22.00 -17.30 -53.82
CA THR A 898 22.58 -16.39 -52.85
C THR A 898 22.45 -17.04 -51.48
N TYR A 899 23.59 -17.26 -50.83
CA TYR A 899 23.66 -17.82 -49.49
C TYR A 899 24.06 -16.77 -48.48
N GLU A 900 23.58 -16.96 -47.27
CA GLU A 900 24.09 -16.32 -46.07
C GLU A 900 24.65 -17.39 -45.13
N PHE A 901 25.87 -17.15 -44.67
CA PHE A 901 26.60 -18.01 -43.75
C PHE A 901 26.77 -17.29 -42.42
N ARG A 902 26.62 -18.03 -41.31
CA ARG A 902 26.84 -17.53 -39.95
C ARG A 902 27.51 -18.61 -39.11
N VAL A 903 28.37 -18.20 -38.19
CA VAL A 903 28.74 -19.02 -37.04
C VAL A 903 27.61 -18.90 -36.02
N GLY A 904 27.18 -20.00 -35.42
CA GLY A 904 26.07 -20.02 -34.47
C GLY A 904 26.26 -21.05 -33.36
N HIS A 905 25.63 -20.82 -32.21
CA HIS A 905 25.58 -21.76 -31.08
C HIS A 905 24.84 -23.04 -31.45
N ALA A 906 25.54 -24.17 -31.45
CA ALA A 906 25.00 -25.46 -31.91
C ALA A 906 24.64 -26.40 -30.75
N THR A 907 25.52 -26.50 -29.74
CA THR A 907 25.34 -27.43 -28.61
C THR A 907 25.05 -26.74 -27.28
N VAL A 908 25.34 -25.44 -27.15
CA VAL A 908 25.08 -24.66 -25.94
C VAL A 908 23.66 -24.09 -25.93
N TRP A 909 23.02 -24.09 -24.76
CA TRP A 909 21.70 -23.51 -24.58
C TRP A 909 21.76 -21.99 -24.76
N SER A 910 21.07 -21.48 -25.77
CA SER A 910 21.08 -20.07 -26.16
C SER A 910 19.69 -19.57 -26.51
N THR A 911 19.48 -18.27 -26.30
CA THR A 911 18.31 -17.54 -26.79
C THR A 911 18.32 -17.47 -28.32
N ALA A 912 17.15 -17.31 -28.95
CA ALA A 912 17.07 -17.24 -30.42
C ALA A 912 17.84 -16.04 -30.98
N GLN A 913 17.79 -14.89 -30.28
CA GLN A 913 18.56 -13.68 -30.66
C GLN A 913 20.07 -13.81 -30.39
N GLY A 914 20.47 -14.61 -29.39
CA GLY A 914 21.87 -14.92 -29.10
C GLY A 914 22.47 -15.99 -30.02
N ARG A 915 21.66 -16.78 -30.74
CA ARG A 915 22.13 -18.00 -31.43
C ARG A 915 23.08 -17.74 -32.59
N TYR A 916 22.73 -16.82 -33.50
CA TYR A 916 23.47 -16.65 -34.75
C TYR A 916 24.29 -15.37 -34.77
N GLY A 917 25.57 -15.50 -35.14
CA GLY A 917 26.51 -14.40 -35.30
C GLY A 917 26.19 -13.47 -36.47
N ARG A 918 27.18 -12.68 -36.86
CA ARG A 918 27.02 -11.71 -37.96
C ARG A 918 26.93 -12.41 -39.33
N PRO A 919 26.09 -11.92 -40.25
CA PRO A 919 25.89 -12.51 -41.55
C PRO A 919 27.08 -12.32 -42.49
N PHE A 920 27.49 -13.40 -43.17
CA PHE A 920 28.35 -13.35 -44.35
C PHE A 920 27.56 -13.76 -45.60
N ARG A 921 27.34 -12.80 -46.52
CA ARG A 921 26.53 -12.99 -47.73
C ARG A 921 27.40 -13.30 -48.95
N THR A 922 27.10 -14.37 -49.68
CA THR A 922 27.77 -14.74 -50.94
C THR A 922 26.74 -14.98 -52.06
N THR A 923 26.94 -14.33 -53.21
CA THR A 923 26.09 -14.49 -54.41
C THR A 923 26.75 -15.36 -55.46
N GLY A 924 25.95 -16.05 -56.28
CA GLY A 924 26.47 -16.79 -57.43
C GLY A 924 26.95 -18.21 -57.08
N VAL A 925 26.47 -18.78 -55.98
CA VAL A 925 26.81 -20.14 -55.57
C VAL A 925 26.07 -21.13 -56.46
N GLN A 926 26.79 -21.99 -57.17
CA GLN A 926 26.21 -22.99 -58.05
C GLN A 926 26.42 -24.39 -57.47
N HIS A 927 25.31 -25.09 -57.20
CA HIS A 927 25.34 -26.49 -56.81
C HIS A 927 25.69 -27.40 -58.01
N PRO A 928 26.19 -28.63 -57.78
CA PRO A 928 26.48 -29.56 -58.85
C PRO A 928 25.25 -29.83 -59.71
N ALA A 929 25.43 -29.85 -61.03
CA ALA A 929 24.32 -30.05 -61.97
C ALA A 929 23.66 -31.44 -61.77
N PRO A 930 22.31 -31.51 -61.88
CA PRO A 930 21.55 -32.75 -61.86
C PRO A 930 22.12 -33.80 -62.81
N THR A 931 22.02 -35.08 -62.43
CA THR A 931 22.56 -36.16 -63.26
C THR A 931 21.82 -36.23 -64.59
N LEU A 932 22.57 -36.41 -65.68
CA LEU A 932 21.99 -36.66 -67.00
C LEU A 932 21.65 -38.14 -67.08
N PHE A 933 20.41 -38.48 -67.43
CA PHE A 933 20.05 -39.87 -67.71
C PHE A 933 19.83 -40.03 -69.21
N CYS A 934 20.44 -41.06 -69.79
CA CYS A 934 20.15 -41.46 -71.16
C CYS A 934 19.39 -42.79 -71.14
N ASN A 935 18.41 -42.92 -72.03
CA ASN A 935 17.75 -44.19 -72.26
C ASN A 935 18.25 -44.75 -73.58
N VAL A 936 18.69 -46.00 -73.53
CA VAL A 936 19.18 -46.74 -74.70
C VAL A 936 18.21 -47.88 -74.94
N ASN A 937 17.78 -48.03 -76.19
CA ASN A 937 17.04 -49.19 -76.63
C ASN A 937 17.63 -49.70 -77.94
N ARG A 938 17.56 -51.00 -78.17
CA ARG A 938 18.06 -51.67 -79.36
C ARG A 938 17.01 -52.65 -79.85
N ASP A 939 16.56 -52.45 -81.08
CA ASP A 939 15.68 -53.36 -81.81
C ASP A 939 16.48 -54.08 -82.92
N ASP A 940 15.80 -54.90 -83.74
CA ASP A 940 16.41 -55.67 -84.83
C ASP A 940 17.00 -54.77 -85.93
N GLU A 941 16.53 -53.53 -86.06
CA GLU A 941 16.96 -52.59 -87.10
C GLU A 941 18.05 -51.62 -86.61
N LYS A 942 17.89 -51.08 -85.41
CA LYS A 942 18.66 -49.95 -84.90
C LYS A 942 18.76 -49.91 -83.37
N LEU A 943 19.85 -49.28 -82.93
CA LEU A 943 20.06 -48.79 -81.59
C LEU A 943 19.68 -47.31 -81.54
N TYR A 944 18.80 -46.91 -80.63
CA TYR A 944 18.44 -45.51 -80.42
C TYR A 944 18.67 -45.06 -78.98
N VAL A 945 19.08 -43.81 -78.84
CA VAL A 945 19.42 -43.17 -77.57
C VAL A 945 18.64 -41.89 -77.46
N ASN A 946 18.01 -41.66 -76.30
CA ASN A 946 17.39 -40.39 -75.97
C ASN A 946 17.91 -39.85 -74.63
N ALA A 947 17.97 -38.51 -74.51
CA ALA A 947 18.37 -37.84 -73.27
C ALA A 947 17.70 -36.45 -73.15
N PRO A 948 17.29 -36.03 -71.94
CA PRO A 948 16.67 -34.73 -71.71
C PRO A 948 17.70 -33.60 -71.63
N TYR A 949 17.40 -32.45 -72.24
CA TYR A 949 18.18 -31.22 -72.12
C TYR A 949 18.04 -30.56 -70.74
N ALA A 950 19.07 -29.83 -70.31
CA ALA A 950 19.03 -29.00 -69.11
C ALA A 950 17.88 -27.99 -69.20
N SER A 951 17.14 -27.86 -68.10
CA SER A 951 15.96 -26.99 -68.02
C SER A 951 16.15 -25.95 -66.92
N ALA A 952 16.24 -24.68 -67.30
CA ALA A 952 16.29 -23.57 -66.36
C ALA A 952 14.88 -23.28 -65.82
N VAL A 953 14.76 -23.22 -64.49
CA VAL A 953 13.49 -22.96 -63.79
C VAL A 953 13.62 -21.72 -62.92
N PHE A 954 12.58 -20.89 -62.86
CA PHE A 954 12.48 -19.74 -61.97
C PHE A 954 11.08 -19.67 -61.37
N LYS A 955 10.97 -19.65 -60.03
CA LYS A 955 9.69 -19.69 -59.30
C LYS A 955 8.75 -20.80 -59.79
N GLY A 956 9.30 -22.00 -60.03
CA GLY A 956 8.56 -23.17 -60.53
C GLY A 956 8.19 -23.15 -62.02
N LYS A 957 8.49 -22.07 -62.76
CA LYS A 957 8.21 -21.95 -64.21
C LYS A 957 9.42 -22.30 -65.05
N ASN A 958 9.20 -22.98 -66.17
CA ASN A 958 10.26 -23.23 -67.14
C ASN A 958 10.62 -21.93 -67.89
N VAL A 959 11.88 -21.51 -67.76
CA VAL A 959 12.43 -20.31 -68.39
C VAL A 959 13.56 -20.63 -69.38
N THR A 960 13.74 -21.91 -69.72
CA THR A 960 14.74 -22.39 -70.68
C THR A 960 14.58 -21.73 -72.05
N ALA A 961 15.69 -21.50 -72.75
CA ALA A 961 15.66 -21.07 -74.14
C ALA A 961 14.90 -22.06 -75.05
N ASP A 962 14.26 -21.52 -76.10
CA ASP A 962 13.56 -22.30 -77.12
C ASP A 962 14.01 -21.92 -78.53
N PRO A 963 14.77 -22.78 -79.24
CA PRO A 963 15.27 -24.10 -78.82
C PRO A 963 16.33 -24.05 -77.68
N PRO A 964 16.62 -25.18 -76.98
CA PRO A 964 17.70 -25.24 -75.99
C PRO A 964 19.03 -24.84 -76.60
N ARG A 965 19.86 -24.14 -75.83
CA ARG A 965 21.17 -23.66 -76.30
C ARG A 965 22.30 -24.67 -76.06
N THR A 966 22.09 -25.65 -75.19
CA THR A 966 23.05 -26.73 -74.93
C THR A 966 23.02 -27.76 -76.05
N GLU A 967 24.12 -28.50 -76.22
CA GLU A 967 24.22 -29.62 -77.17
C GLU A 967 24.48 -30.91 -76.39
N ILE A 968 23.74 -31.99 -76.68
CA ILE A 968 24.03 -33.30 -76.10
C ILE A 968 24.69 -34.17 -77.17
N TRP A 969 25.80 -34.79 -76.80
CA TRP A 969 26.57 -35.70 -77.62
C TRP A 969 26.56 -37.09 -77.00
N CYS A 970 26.43 -38.11 -77.85
CA CYS A 970 26.36 -39.51 -77.48
C CYS A 970 27.60 -40.25 -77.98
N LEU A 971 28.24 -40.98 -77.09
CA LEU A 971 29.43 -41.78 -77.33
C LEU A 971 29.02 -43.25 -77.26
N LEU A 972 29.31 -44.02 -78.31
CA LEU A 972 29.08 -45.46 -78.35
C LEU A 972 30.39 -46.18 -78.06
N TYR A 973 30.42 -47.00 -77.00
CA TYR A 973 31.58 -47.77 -76.57
C TYR A 973 31.37 -49.27 -76.79
N ALA A 974 32.47 -49.98 -77.01
CA ALA A 974 32.56 -51.43 -76.90
C ALA A 974 33.47 -51.81 -75.73
N GLN A 975 33.05 -52.79 -74.93
CA GLN A 975 33.85 -53.34 -73.84
C GLN A 975 34.85 -54.36 -74.39
N VAL A 976 36.13 -54.22 -74.03
CA VAL A 976 37.22 -55.11 -74.46
C VAL A 976 38.00 -55.56 -73.25
N HIS A 977 38.26 -56.86 -73.14
CA HIS A 977 39.06 -57.41 -72.06
C HIS A 977 40.54 -57.04 -72.25
N GLN A 978 41.17 -56.52 -71.19
CA GLN A 978 42.59 -56.20 -71.21
C GLN A 978 43.42 -57.49 -71.36
N ALA A 979 44.54 -57.40 -72.09
CA ALA A 979 45.36 -58.57 -72.43
C ALA A 979 46.02 -59.25 -71.22
N ASP A 980 46.14 -58.56 -70.08
CA ASP A 980 46.65 -59.09 -68.80
C ASP A 980 45.59 -59.86 -68.00
N GLY A 981 44.35 -59.86 -68.47
CA GLY A 981 43.25 -60.59 -67.86
C GLY A 981 42.62 -59.91 -66.65
N GLN A 982 43.03 -58.69 -66.29
CA GLN A 982 42.66 -58.08 -65.00
C GLN A 982 41.35 -57.28 -65.05
N GLU A 983 41.09 -56.55 -66.15
CA GLU A 983 39.95 -55.64 -66.24
C GLU A 983 39.41 -55.52 -67.69
N PHE A 984 38.17 -55.06 -67.82
CA PHE A 984 37.63 -54.58 -69.10
C PHE A 984 37.97 -53.11 -69.33
N ARG A 985 38.08 -52.68 -70.59
CA ARG A 985 38.29 -51.29 -71.03
C ARG A 985 37.26 -50.89 -72.07
N ASN A 986 36.88 -49.62 -72.08
CA ASN A 986 35.93 -49.04 -73.02
C ASN A 986 36.64 -48.44 -74.24
N ILE A 987 36.38 -48.98 -75.43
CA ILE A 987 36.87 -48.44 -76.72
C ILE A 987 35.76 -47.68 -77.42
N LEU A 988 36.02 -46.42 -77.78
CA LEU A 988 35.06 -45.56 -78.48
C LEU A 988 34.88 -46.02 -79.94
N LEU A 989 33.65 -46.32 -80.34
CA LEU A 989 33.30 -46.72 -81.72
C LEU A 989 32.92 -45.53 -82.60
N ASP A 990 32.01 -44.67 -82.12
CA ASP A 990 31.48 -43.51 -82.85
C ASP A 990 30.93 -42.47 -81.86
N GLU A 991 30.81 -41.22 -82.31
CA GLU A 991 30.18 -40.13 -81.57
C GLU A 991 29.13 -39.40 -82.42
N ARG A 992 27.96 -39.10 -81.84
CA ARG A 992 26.86 -38.41 -82.54
C ARG A 992 26.16 -37.39 -81.67
N ALA A 993 25.86 -36.22 -82.23
CA ALA A 993 24.98 -35.24 -81.59
C ALA A 993 23.53 -35.75 -81.56
N LEU A 994 22.85 -35.54 -80.44
CA LEU A 994 21.41 -35.73 -80.33
C LEU A 994 20.69 -34.58 -81.04
N ARG A 995 19.69 -34.91 -81.87
CA ARG A 995 18.85 -33.91 -82.52
C ARG A 995 17.58 -33.70 -81.69
N LEU A 996 17.22 -32.45 -81.47
CA LEU A 996 15.96 -32.08 -80.82
C LEU A 996 14.80 -32.62 -81.65
N VAL A 997 13.91 -33.40 -81.04
CA VAL A 997 12.67 -33.85 -81.68
C VAL A 997 11.53 -32.96 -81.23
N ASP A 998 10.96 -32.21 -82.16
CA ASP A 998 9.70 -31.51 -81.92
C ASP A 998 8.55 -32.49 -82.17
N ARG A 999 7.99 -33.05 -81.09
CA ARG A 999 6.90 -34.05 -81.17
C ARG A 999 5.55 -33.45 -81.60
N ASP A 1000 5.50 -32.17 -81.98
CA ASP A 1000 4.27 -31.42 -82.28
C ASP A 1000 3.91 -31.36 -83.78
N GLU A 1001 4.66 -32.01 -84.68
CA GLU A 1001 4.33 -32.07 -86.13
C GLU A 1001 3.44 -33.28 -86.53
N ILE A 1002 2.63 -33.82 -85.61
CA ILE A 1002 1.76 -34.97 -85.94
C ILE A 1002 0.28 -34.57 -85.86
N PHE A 1003 -0.37 -34.65 -87.04
CA PHE A 1003 -1.79 -34.45 -87.37
C PHE A 1003 -2.29 -33.00 -87.59
N ALA A 1004 -1.70 -32.28 -88.54
CA ALA A 1004 -2.49 -31.33 -89.32
C ALA A 1004 -3.13 -32.09 -90.49
N ASP A 1005 -4.40 -32.47 -90.34
CA ASP A 1005 -5.24 -32.80 -91.49
C ASP A 1005 -5.30 -31.54 -92.39
N PRO A 1006 -4.91 -31.63 -93.68
CA PRO A 1006 -4.83 -30.48 -94.58
C PRO A 1006 -6.18 -29.81 -94.85
N THR A 1007 -7.30 -30.36 -94.34
CA THR A 1007 -8.65 -29.81 -94.52
C THR A 1007 -9.15 -28.92 -93.37
N VAL A 1008 -8.39 -28.78 -92.27
CA VAL A 1008 -8.84 -28.03 -91.08
C VAL A 1008 -8.11 -26.68 -90.98
N PRO A 1009 -8.81 -25.53 -90.90
CA PRO A 1009 -8.16 -24.23 -90.74
C PRO A 1009 -7.56 -24.10 -89.34
N PHE A 1010 -6.23 -23.95 -89.28
CA PHE A 1010 -5.42 -23.46 -88.14
C PHE A 1010 -5.95 -23.80 -86.73
N VAL A 1011 -5.85 -25.05 -86.32
CA VAL A 1011 -5.79 -25.36 -84.89
C VAL A 1011 -4.40 -24.95 -84.41
N LYS A 1012 -4.30 -23.89 -83.60
CA LYS A 1012 -3.08 -23.61 -82.82
C LYS A 1012 -2.79 -24.84 -81.97
N ALA A 1013 -1.83 -25.67 -82.38
CA ALA A 1013 -1.29 -26.69 -81.49
C ALA A 1013 -0.88 -25.98 -80.19
N VAL A 1014 -1.52 -26.36 -79.07
CA VAL A 1014 -1.19 -25.83 -77.75
C VAL A 1014 0.19 -26.41 -77.41
N ARG A 1015 1.25 -25.64 -77.70
CA ARG A 1015 2.62 -26.00 -77.32
C ARG A 1015 2.70 -26.01 -75.80
N ASN A 1016 2.91 -27.18 -75.22
CA ASN A 1016 3.26 -27.29 -73.80
C ASN A 1016 4.70 -26.77 -73.62
N GLN A 1017 4.83 -25.49 -73.29
CA GLN A 1017 6.13 -24.82 -73.10
C GLN A 1017 6.89 -25.34 -71.87
N ASP A 1018 6.19 -25.96 -70.92
CA ASP A 1018 6.78 -26.48 -69.67
C ASP A 1018 7.36 -27.89 -69.83
N ARG A 1019 7.16 -28.55 -70.98
CA ARG A 1019 7.70 -29.90 -71.23
C ARG A 1019 9.23 -29.91 -71.24
N VAL A 1020 9.80 -30.98 -70.71
CA VAL A 1020 11.24 -31.23 -70.84
C VAL A 1020 11.55 -31.59 -72.29
N LYS A 1021 12.54 -30.93 -72.86
CA LYS A 1021 12.97 -31.14 -74.24
C LYS A 1021 13.92 -32.31 -74.30
N VAL A 1022 13.74 -33.21 -75.26
CA VAL A 1022 14.51 -34.45 -75.38
C VAL A 1022 15.20 -34.49 -76.73
N GLY A 1023 16.49 -34.84 -76.73
CA GLY A 1023 17.25 -35.12 -77.93
C GLY A 1023 17.21 -36.63 -78.24
N ILE A 1024 17.22 -37.00 -79.52
CA ILE A 1024 17.25 -38.40 -79.98
C ILE A 1024 18.33 -38.58 -81.05
N THR A 1025 19.04 -39.70 -81.01
CA THR A 1025 19.93 -40.17 -82.08
C THR A 1025 19.96 -41.71 -82.11
N GLY A 1026 20.64 -42.31 -83.07
CA GLY A 1026 20.79 -43.76 -83.14
C GLY A 1026 21.73 -44.24 -84.23
N TRP A 1027 22.00 -45.54 -84.24
CA TRP A 1027 22.83 -46.27 -85.21
C TRP A 1027 22.06 -47.47 -85.73
N THR A 1028 22.18 -47.80 -87.02
CA THR A 1028 21.64 -49.08 -87.50
C THR A 1028 22.53 -50.23 -87.04
N ASN A 1029 21.97 -51.43 -86.85
CA ASN A 1029 22.77 -52.60 -86.44
C ASN A 1029 23.90 -52.90 -87.44
N ALA A 1030 23.67 -52.68 -88.74
CA ALA A 1030 24.69 -52.80 -89.78
C ALA A 1030 25.86 -51.79 -89.59
N GLN A 1031 25.57 -50.55 -89.16
CA GLN A 1031 26.61 -49.57 -88.86
C GLN A 1031 27.45 -49.99 -87.65
N VAL A 1032 26.82 -50.50 -86.59
CA VAL A 1032 27.53 -50.95 -85.38
C VAL A 1032 28.45 -52.14 -85.70
N GLN A 1033 27.95 -53.14 -86.45
CA GLN A 1033 28.78 -54.26 -86.90
C GLN A 1033 29.95 -53.82 -87.78
N PHE A 1034 29.75 -52.83 -88.65
CA PHE A 1034 30.82 -52.24 -89.46
C PHE A 1034 31.89 -51.56 -88.60
N LEU A 1035 31.48 -50.79 -87.58
CA LEU A 1035 32.39 -50.12 -86.65
C LEU A 1035 33.23 -51.11 -85.84
N LEU A 1036 32.60 -52.18 -85.33
CA LEU A 1036 33.28 -53.27 -84.61
C LEU A 1036 34.31 -53.98 -85.50
N ARG A 1037 33.93 -54.36 -86.73
CA ARG A 1037 34.85 -54.98 -87.71
C ARG A 1037 36.03 -54.07 -88.06
N ARG A 1038 35.79 -52.77 -88.22
CA ARG A 1038 36.83 -51.78 -88.53
C ARG A 1038 37.91 -51.73 -87.46
N LEU A 1039 37.55 -51.97 -86.20
CA LEU A 1039 38.46 -51.98 -85.05
C LEU A 1039 38.94 -53.39 -84.67
N GLY A 1040 38.56 -54.43 -85.43
CA GLY A 1040 38.95 -55.83 -85.17
C GLY A 1040 38.26 -56.47 -83.97
N LEU A 1041 37.14 -55.92 -83.50
CA LEU A 1041 36.40 -56.40 -82.33
C LEU A 1041 35.34 -57.45 -82.72
N PRO A 1042 35.01 -58.42 -81.84
CA PRO A 1042 33.92 -59.36 -82.03
C PRO A 1042 32.57 -58.68 -82.32
N LEU A 1043 31.72 -59.31 -83.13
CA LEU A 1043 30.40 -58.76 -83.50
C LEU A 1043 29.40 -58.79 -82.35
N ASP A 1044 29.66 -59.64 -81.36
CA ASP A 1044 28.91 -59.85 -80.12
C ASP A 1044 29.52 -59.10 -78.92
N SER A 1045 30.50 -58.21 -79.14
CA SER A 1045 31.07 -57.38 -78.08
C SER A 1045 29.96 -56.62 -77.33
N PRO A 1046 29.98 -56.62 -75.99
CA PRO A 1046 29.10 -55.78 -75.19
C PRO A 1046 29.30 -54.32 -75.59
N LEU A 1047 28.19 -53.58 -75.63
CA LEU A 1047 28.17 -52.17 -75.98
C LEU A 1047 27.62 -51.37 -74.81
N SER A 1048 28.10 -50.13 -74.70
CA SER A 1048 27.54 -49.17 -73.76
C SER A 1048 27.52 -47.78 -74.37
N VAL A 1049 26.69 -46.91 -73.79
CA VAL A 1049 26.49 -45.56 -74.25
C VAL A 1049 26.75 -44.57 -73.12
N LEU A 1050 27.40 -43.46 -73.46
CA LEU A 1050 27.58 -42.31 -72.58
C LEU A 1050 27.05 -41.06 -73.28
N CYS A 1051 26.17 -40.31 -72.62
CA CYS A 1051 25.74 -39.00 -73.07
C CYS A 1051 26.46 -37.89 -72.30
N VAL A 1052 26.87 -36.85 -73.01
CA VAL A 1052 27.52 -35.67 -72.43
C VAL A 1052 26.81 -34.43 -72.94
N GLU A 1053 26.30 -33.62 -72.01
CA GLU A 1053 25.70 -32.32 -72.32
C GLU A 1053 26.76 -31.23 -72.21
N MET A 1054 26.91 -30.45 -73.27
CA MET A 1054 27.89 -29.38 -73.41
C MET A 1054 27.26 -28.02 -73.14
N MET A 1055 28.03 -27.13 -72.52
CA MET A 1055 27.63 -25.74 -72.34
C MET A 1055 27.42 -25.03 -73.69
N PRO A 1056 26.50 -24.04 -73.78
CA PRO A 1056 26.21 -23.33 -75.02
C PRO A 1056 27.42 -22.64 -75.65
N ARG A 1057 27.55 -22.72 -76.98
CA ARG A 1057 28.54 -21.96 -77.76
C ARG A 1057 28.03 -20.55 -78.05
N LEU A 1058 28.92 -19.59 -78.29
CA LEU A 1058 28.52 -18.24 -78.69
C LEU A 1058 27.59 -18.23 -79.93
N SER A 1059 27.80 -19.15 -80.89
CA SER A 1059 26.95 -19.31 -82.08
C SER A 1059 25.50 -19.72 -81.76
N SER A 1060 25.25 -20.37 -80.62
CA SER A 1060 23.90 -20.74 -80.16
C SER A 1060 23.07 -19.52 -79.71
N TYR A 1061 23.72 -18.40 -79.39
CA TYR A 1061 23.04 -17.14 -79.07
C TYR A 1061 22.67 -16.32 -80.31
N ILE A 1062 23.28 -16.62 -81.46
CA ILE A 1062 23.13 -15.88 -82.72
C ILE A 1062 22.00 -16.48 -83.59
N ARG A 1063 21.66 -17.77 -83.40
CA ARG A 1063 20.54 -18.43 -84.10
C ARG A 1063 19.18 -18.03 -83.52
N ASP A 1064 18.70 -16.84 -83.84
CA ASP A 1064 17.26 -16.51 -83.83
C ASP A 1064 16.83 -16.33 -85.30
N PRO A 1065 16.37 -17.37 -86.02
CA PRO A 1065 15.96 -17.23 -87.40
C PRO A 1065 14.52 -16.71 -87.40
N ARG A 1066 14.37 -15.38 -87.39
CA ARG A 1066 13.28 -14.78 -88.16
C ARG A 1066 13.87 -14.36 -89.51
N PRO A 1067 13.67 -15.13 -90.59
CA PRO A 1067 13.79 -14.54 -91.91
C PRO A 1067 12.68 -13.48 -92.00
N GLY A 1068 13.07 -12.24 -92.27
CA GLY A 1068 12.13 -11.15 -92.51
C GLY A 1068 11.19 -11.51 -93.66
N GLY A 1069 9.92 -11.72 -93.33
CA GLY A 1069 8.84 -11.85 -94.30
C GLY A 1069 7.88 -10.69 -94.13
N VAL A 1070 7.86 -9.78 -95.10
CA VAL A 1070 6.81 -8.76 -95.25
C VAL A 1070 5.44 -9.46 -95.28
N PRO A 1071 4.40 -8.96 -94.58
CA PRO A 1071 3.09 -9.60 -94.61
C PRO A 1071 2.47 -9.47 -96.01
N GLY A 1072 2.27 -10.59 -96.72
CA GLY A 1072 1.47 -10.60 -97.96
C GLY A 1072 1.91 -11.50 -99.12
N GLY A 1073 2.87 -12.43 -98.96
CA GLY A 1073 3.25 -13.38 -100.03
C GLY A 1073 2.66 -14.78 -99.82
N PRO A 1074 2.25 -15.51 -100.89
CA PRO A 1074 1.66 -16.84 -100.78
C PRO A 1074 2.70 -17.88 -100.29
N PRO A 1075 2.26 -18.95 -99.60
CA PRO A 1075 3.15 -19.96 -99.06
C PRO A 1075 3.78 -20.76 -100.20
N THR A 1076 5.09 -20.66 -100.36
CA THR A 1076 5.86 -21.55 -101.22
C THR A 1076 5.86 -22.94 -100.60
N THR A 1077 5.26 -23.87 -101.34
CA THR A 1077 5.16 -25.30 -101.11
C THR A 1077 6.50 -25.95 -100.77
N HIS A 1078 6.55 -26.66 -99.64
CA HIS A 1078 7.56 -27.67 -99.35
C HIS A 1078 7.39 -28.85 -100.33
N VAL A 1079 8.42 -29.11 -101.11
CA VAL A 1079 8.53 -30.29 -102.00
C VAL A 1079 8.98 -31.49 -101.16
N PRO A 1080 8.38 -32.69 -101.32
CA PRO A 1080 8.80 -33.89 -100.62
C PRO A 1080 10.04 -34.53 -101.25
N TYR A 1081 10.77 -35.24 -100.40
CA TYR A 1081 12.04 -35.92 -100.62
C TYR A 1081 12.03 -36.87 -101.84
N GLY A 1082 13.01 -36.71 -102.73
CA GLY A 1082 13.36 -37.60 -103.84
C GLY A 1082 14.62 -37.08 -104.54
N ASP A 1083 15.56 -37.99 -104.83
CA ASP A 1083 16.97 -37.79 -105.20
C ASP A 1083 17.32 -36.80 -106.35
N ASP A 1084 18.58 -36.38 -106.31
CA ASP A 1084 19.45 -35.83 -107.38
C ASP A 1084 19.11 -34.49 -108.07
N VAL A 1085 19.79 -33.42 -107.63
CA VAL A 1085 20.23 -32.32 -108.51
C VAL A 1085 21.64 -31.85 -108.09
N PRO A 1086 22.67 -31.89 -108.96
CA PRO A 1086 23.99 -31.36 -108.67
C PRO A 1086 24.07 -29.86 -109.00
N GLY A 1087 24.60 -29.03 -108.08
CA GLY A 1087 25.07 -27.69 -108.44
C GLY A 1087 24.75 -26.49 -107.53
N VAL A 1088 24.58 -26.66 -106.21
CA VAL A 1088 24.59 -25.50 -105.28
C VAL A 1088 25.59 -25.80 -104.15
N PRO A 1089 26.57 -24.92 -103.86
CA PRO A 1089 27.51 -25.14 -102.79
C PRO A 1089 26.76 -24.98 -101.46
N VAL A 1090 26.33 -26.09 -100.88
CA VAL A 1090 25.89 -26.14 -99.50
C VAL A 1090 27.13 -25.90 -98.65
N TYR A 1091 27.15 -24.79 -97.92
CA TYR A 1091 28.13 -24.51 -96.87
C TYR A 1091 28.11 -25.68 -95.88
N THR A 1092 29.08 -26.59 -95.98
CA THR A 1092 29.31 -27.65 -95.01
C THR A 1092 29.72 -26.98 -93.69
N PRO A 1093 28.93 -27.08 -92.60
CA PRO A 1093 29.45 -26.73 -91.30
C PRO A 1093 30.59 -27.70 -90.99
N ASP A 1094 31.73 -27.17 -90.55
CA ASP A 1094 32.86 -27.94 -90.05
C ASP A 1094 32.34 -29.11 -89.19
N LYS A 1095 32.86 -30.32 -89.42
CA LYS A 1095 32.56 -31.50 -88.58
C LYS A 1095 33.14 -31.25 -87.18
N VAL A 1096 32.36 -30.58 -86.33
CA VAL A 1096 32.72 -30.39 -84.92
C VAL A 1096 32.54 -31.71 -84.18
N GLN A 1097 33.58 -32.13 -83.47
CA GLN A 1097 33.68 -33.39 -82.75
C GLN A 1097 34.25 -33.11 -81.35
N PRO A 1098 33.41 -32.61 -80.41
CA PRO A 1098 33.87 -31.95 -79.18
C PRO A 1098 34.40 -32.93 -78.11
N LEU A 1099 34.12 -34.23 -78.25
CA LEU A 1099 34.47 -35.25 -77.26
C LEU A 1099 35.54 -36.23 -77.77
N SER A 1100 35.93 -36.11 -79.04
CA SER A 1100 37.06 -36.85 -79.61
C SER A 1100 38.20 -35.89 -79.99
N THR A 1101 38.22 -35.36 -81.22
CA THR A 1101 39.32 -34.58 -81.79
C THR A 1101 39.49 -33.19 -81.18
N GLN A 1102 38.43 -32.65 -80.53
CA GLN A 1102 38.45 -31.32 -79.90
C GLN A 1102 38.20 -31.38 -78.38
N LEU A 1103 38.53 -32.50 -77.74
CA LEU A 1103 38.39 -32.66 -76.29
C LEU A 1103 39.17 -31.57 -75.54
N GLY A 1104 38.51 -30.94 -74.55
CA GLY A 1104 39.10 -29.85 -73.76
C GLY A 1104 38.86 -28.44 -74.29
N HIS A 1105 38.40 -28.28 -75.54
CA HIS A 1105 38.05 -26.96 -76.10
C HIS A 1105 36.64 -26.46 -75.72
N TYR A 1106 35.80 -27.34 -75.16
CA TYR A 1106 34.43 -27.05 -74.79
C TYR A 1106 34.18 -27.46 -73.33
N ARG A 1107 33.34 -26.69 -72.63
CA ARG A 1107 32.95 -26.98 -71.25
C ARG A 1107 31.81 -27.98 -71.20
N ILE A 1108 31.97 -29.02 -70.40
CA ILE A 1108 30.92 -30.01 -70.10
C ILE A 1108 30.00 -29.41 -69.04
N LEU A 1109 28.68 -29.49 -69.25
CA LEU A 1109 27.68 -29.15 -68.26
C LEU A 1109 27.43 -30.34 -67.32
N ARG A 1110 27.19 -31.53 -67.89
CA ARG A 1110 26.98 -32.78 -67.15
C ARG A 1110 27.15 -34.01 -68.04
N THR A 1111 27.40 -35.15 -67.41
CA THR A 1111 27.55 -36.46 -68.06
C THR A 1111 26.52 -37.44 -67.53
N SER A 1112 26.11 -38.41 -68.35
CA SER A 1112 25.33 -39.56 -67.90
C SER A 1112 26.21 -40.61 -67.24
N PRO A 1113 25.64 -41.55 -66.46
CA PRO A 1113 26.32 -42.82 -66.24
C PRO A 1113 26.52 -43.54 -67.58
N LEU A 1114 27.55 -44.38 -67.64
CA LEU A 1114 27.71 -45.36 -68.70
C LEU A 1114 26.53 -46.33 -68.62
N THR A 1115 25.78 -46.47 -69.71
CA THR A 1115 24.56 -47.29 -69.74
C THR A 1115 24.76 -48.46 -70.70
N ALA A 1116 24.62 -49.69 -70.20
CA ALA A 1116 24.75 -50.89 -71.01
C ALA A 1116 23.65 -50.95 -72.08
N VAL A 1117 24.02 -51.37 -73.29
CA VAL A 1117 23.09 -51.59 -74.38
C VAL A 1117 22.41 -52.95 -74.20
N PRO A 1118 21.07 -53.04 -74.29
CA PRO A 1118 20.37 -54.32 -74.24
C PRO A 1118 20.84 -55.28 -75.35
N ALA A 1119 21.02 -56.55 -75.00
CA ALA A 1119 21.28 -57.59 -75.99
C ALA A 1119 20.03 -57.81 -76.86
N VAL A 1120 20.22 -57.92 -78.18
CA VAL A 1120 19.15 -58.37 -79.09
C VAL A 1120 19.06 -59.88 -78.93
N CYS A 1121 17.89 -60.40 -78.56
CA CYS A 1121 17.65 -61.84 -78.52
C CYS A 1121 17.77 -62.38 -79.96
N CYS A 1122 18.90 -62.98 -80.29
CA CYS A 1122 19.06 -63.75 -81.51
C CYS A 1122 18.08 -64.93 -81.44
N CYS A 1123 17.03 -64.90 -82.27
CA CYS A 1123 16.34 -66.13 -82.67
C CYS A 1123 17.14 -66.79 -83.80
#